data_AF-A0A1I8IDS4-F1
#
_entry.id   AF-A0A1I8IDS4-F1
#
_cell.length_a   1.000
_cell.length_b   1.000
_cell.length_c   1.000
_cell.angle_alpha   90.00
_cell.angle_beta   90.00
_cell.angle_gamma   90.00
#
_symmetry.space_group_name_H-M   'P 1'
#
loop_
_entity.id
_entity.type
_entity.pdbx_description
1 polymer ?
#
loop_
_entity_poly.entity_id
_entity_poly.type
_entity_poly.pdbx_seq_one_letter_code
_entity_poly.pdbx_strand_id
1 'polypeptide(L)'
;MPDGFYLVSKEPPTQPIDDESRQLRLTVGLLSEQRDRRLHEQAELLERLHEALARTRLLEAQLASAGQPPASPLAEASGAATATAAAAGSHLVVEVADLKAKLRRLRAECDEKAECLTDAEAELVEQRQLAAKLKEENLQLLGEARMSRQLQDEIDILKERTAKCSRLEDEISRLRDRTKQLEAYRNRAEELRNENDGLHRRAAELEDLLERSGADAGKTKSLQAELNRCRQEKEDLEASLEAARSRIVELTEDNSFLESESKLVLNDTQSLEEELRLARNVQSSALLEETLSDSLNADAHSRLQKAESDKLALRRRLQEVESGRAELESEADSLRDRCRRLEKELEHVRQSAIGKNEMDIQEIQRIMSDNRRLETKVSGLQQQLDDLESSNERLKSEQVRWSSASRDLETARKALAKAGDSKREIEKEAKRLKRALDAAEADKSQLQTEANSLREELTELQTVQADNRATAQDVQELEKERLELLSNLNLERSTVASLRDQLIQEKIRCQSLNTEKRQSVAIDTSVTDQRVTTLESRNAALQAELLACKDRLDKDNKSKRQSLERGSVSDFLEIKDHLVRVERQNAALEKERDTLESTNAQLRERASVAEERLSAAQDQLVEAQSQLASANVQVATLQSSNAALETEVKRLQAALSDLQSRLHKLDKDYAKLLADYEQLRQLHEQLSREYETESTERKQLQAELKQRKAELRTRLAEIDRLTKEAESFKHLQEALENETKNMAEDSRQYVQLQAQYSDLLADQQRLLAAKDKCEQDLRMLSADAGSMRRRLAESENELALTGADAGRLRDQIAQLETQNQQLNQEKSTLMGEQRLLLTQNQELLTQTLQFKDNYNIEERTLRERLIALQRQKERLEDKIMDQYKAYSPAKSGASKGKGRAILAKAKEIFTPPASSNGQFDQQPQQQPQPQYHQQYQQQQQRFEPRHSSIFDLLPNCGGSIAGGPGSIAGVPAASRANPR
;
A
#
# COMPACT_ATOMS: atom_id res chain seq x y z
N MET A 1 -3.14 27.37 -28.71
CA MET A 1 -3.21 27.60 -30.16
C MET A 1 -4.66 27.90 -30.52
N PRO A 2 -4.96 28.98 -31.25
CA PRO A 2 -6.29 29.24 -31.79
C PRO A 2 -6.54 28.46 -33.09
N ASP A 3 -7.74 28.62 -33.64
CA ASP A 3 -8.13 28.35 -35.03
C ASP A 3 -7.98 26.90 -35.53
N GLY A 4 -8.79 26.02 -34.91
CA GLY A 4 -9.21 24.78 -35.56
C GLY A 4 -10.06 25.09 -36.80
N PHE A 5 -9.41 25.18 -37.96
CA PHE A 5 -10.07 25.37 -39.25
C PHE A 5 -10.98 24.18 -39.57
N TYR A 6 -12.28 24.34 -39.30
CA TYR A 6 -13.33 23.47 -39.83
C TYR A 6 -13.43 23.64 -41.35
N LEU A 7 -12.53 22.97 -42.07
CA LEU A 7 -12.71 22.61 -43.48
C LEU A 7 -13.85 21.60 -43.58
N VAL A 8 -15.07 22.12 -43.42
CA VAL A 8 -16.31 21.48 -43.87
C VAL A 8 -16.15 21.22 -45.35
N SER A 9 -16.23 19.95 -45.75
CA SER A 9 -16.15 19.53 -47.14
C SER A 9 -17.37 20.01 -47.92
N LYS A 10 -17.37 21.28 -48.31
CA LYS A 10 -18.03 21.70 -49.54
C LYS A 10 -17.24 21.06 -50.69
N GLU A 11 -17.88 20.15 -51.40
CA GLU A 11 -17.32 19.60 -52.64
C GLU A 11 -17.03 20.78 -53.59
N PRO A 12 -15.84 20.83 -54.23
CA PRO A 12 -15.59 21.83 -55.26
C PRO A 12 -16.60 21.63 -56.40
N PRO A 13 -17.09 22.70 -57.05
CA PRO A 13 -18.15 22.58 -58.03
C PRO A 13 -17.67 21.84 -59.29
N THR A 14 -17.95 20.54 -59.38
CA THR A 14 -17.82 19.74 -60.61
C THR A 14 -18.98 19.97 -61.59
N GLN A 15 -19.99 20.72 -61.15
CA GLN A 15 -21.18 21.12 -61.91
C GLN A 15 -20.91 21.62 -63.34
N PRO A 16 -19.96 22.55 -63.62
CA PRO A 16 -19.79 23.07 -64.98
C PRO A 16 -19.42 21.98 -65.99
N ILE A 17 -18.54 21.04 -65.64
CA ILE A 17 -18.13 19.95 -66.55
C ILE A 17 -19.27 18.95 -66.77
N ASP A 18 -20.03 18.63 -65.71
CA ASP A 18 -21.20 17.75 -65.83
C ASP A 18 -22.34 18.42 -66.64
N ASP A 19 -22.47 19.75 -66.61
CA ASP A 19 -23.44 20.54 -67.38
C ASP A 19 -23.01 20.81 -68.84
N GLU A 20 -21.73 21.10 -69.12
CA GLU A 20 -21.17 21.12 -70.48
C GLU A 20 -21.31 19.74 -71.14
N SER A 21 -20.99 18.67 -70.39
CA SER A 21 -21.23 17.29 -70.82
C SER A 21 -22.71 16.98 -71.05
N ARG A 22 -23.66 17.68 -70.38
CA ARG A 22 -25.11 17.56 -70.67
C ARG A 22 -25.47 18.28 -71.97
N GLN A 23 -24.93 19.47 -72.21
CA GLN A 23 -25.16 20.21 -73.46
C GLN A 23 -24.63 19.46 -74.68
N LEU A 24 -23.41 18.89 -74.61
CA LEU A 24 -22.83 18.05 -75.68
C LEU A 24 -23.66 16.78 -75.95
N ARG A 25 -24.28 16.17 -74.94
CA ARG A 25 -25.23 15.06 -75.15
C ARG A 25 -26.49 15.49 -75.93
N LEU A 26 -26.95 16.72 -75.72
CA LEU A 26 -28.12 17.26 -76.42
C LEU A 26 -27.79 17.66 -77.86
N THR A 27 -26.60 18.20 -78.13
CA THR A 27 -26.18 18.53 -79.51
C THR A 27 -25.98 17.27 -80.35
N VAL A 28 -25.31 16.23 -79.84
CA VAL A 28 -25.19 14.92 -80.52
C VAL A 28 -26.57 14.33 -80.83
N GLY A 29 -27.50 14.32 -79.87
CA GLY A 29 -28.87 13.82 -80.10
C GLY A 29 -29.60 14.59 -81.22
N LEU A 30 -29.56 15.92 -81.17
CA LEU A 30 -30.18 16.79 -82.18
C LEU A 30 -29.55 16.65 -83.58
N LEU A 31 -28.25 16.37 -83.66
CA LEU A 31 -27.56 16.13 -84.93
C LEU A 31 -27.89 14.74 -85.51
N SER A 32 -28.05 13.71 -84.68
CA SER A 32 -28.50 12.38 -85.14
C SER A 32 -29.91 12.49 -85.71
N GLU A 33 -30.84 13.11 -84.98
CA GLU A 33 -32.19 13.36 -85.50
C GLU A 33 -32.19 14.13 -86.82
N GLN A 34 -31.27 15.09 -87.02
CA GLN A 34 -31.14 15.79 -88.30
C GLN A 34 -30.63 14.86 -89.42
N ARG A 35 -29.55 14.12 -89.20
CA ARG A 35 -29.02 13.13 -90.16
C ARG A 35 -30.09 12.11 -90.55
N ASP A 36 -30.78 11.56 -89.57
CA ASP A 36 -31.72 10.45 -89.76
C ASP A 36 -32.99 10.89 -90.52
N ARG A 37 -33.45 12.14 -90.29
CA ARG A 37 -34.50 12.77 -91.12
C ARG A 37 -34.04 12.97 -92.57
N ARG A 38 -32.80 13.44 -92.80
CA ARG A 38 -32.26 13.62 -94.15
C ARG A 38 -32.03 12.29 -94.90
N LEU A 39 -31.65 11.23 -94.19
CA LEU A 39 -31.59 9.87 -94.76
C LEU A 39 -32.98 9.36 -95.18
N HIS A 40 -34.03 9.70 -94.43
CA HIS A 40 -35.42 9.40 -94.82
C HIS A 40 -35.85 10.18 -96.07
N GLU A 41 -35.56 11.48 -96.13
CA GLU A 41 -35.80 12.31 -97.32
C GLU A 41 -35.04 11.79 -98.56
N GLN A 42 -33.80 11.30 -98.40
CA GLN A 42 -33.07 10.63 -99.48
C GLN A 42 -33.77 9.36 -99.97
N ALA A 43 -34.32 8.54 -99.08
CA ALA A 43 -35.01 7.30 -99.44
C ALA A 43 -36.26 7.59 -100.28
N GLU A 44 -37.07 8.58 -99.88
CA GLU A 44 -38.22 9.04 -100.67
C GLU A 44 -37.80 9.57 -102.06
N LEU A 45 -36.71 10.34 -102.15
CA LEU A 45 -36.22 10.83 -103.44
C LEU A 45 -35.63 9.72 -104.33
N LEU A 46 -35.06 8.66 -103.76
CA LEU A 46 -34.62 7.47 -104.51
C LEU A 46 -35.80 6.74 -105.13
N GLU A 47 -36.88 6.53 -104.37
CA GLU A 47 -38.10 5.87 -104.86
C GLU A 47 -38.74 6.68 -106.01
N ARG A 48 -38.94 7.98 -105.81
CA ARG A 48 -39.45 8.89 -106.86
C ARG A 48 -38.53 8.95 -108.08
N LEU A 49 -37.21 8.87 -107.90
CA LEU A 49 -36.25 8.80 -109.00
C LEU A 49 -36.33 7.47 -109.77
N HIS A 50 -36.54 6.34 -109.08
CA HIS A 50 -36.77 5.04 -109.73
C HIS A 50 -38.08 5.04 -110.52
N GLU A 51 -39.16 5.62 -109.99
CA GLU A 51 -40.40 5.84 -110.74
C GLU A 51 -40.18 6.68 -112.00
N ALA A 52 -39.52 7.84 -111.87
CA ALA A 52 -39.25 8.72 -113.00
C ALA A 52 -38.40 8.02 -114.09
N LEU A 53 -37.41 7.23 -113.69
CA LEU A 53 -36.59 6.41 -114.60
C LEU A 53 -37.37 5.24 -115.23
N ALA A 54 -38.38 4.69 -114.57
CA ALA A 54 -39.29 3.72 -115.18
C ALA A 54 -40.21 4.39 -116.21
N ARG A 55 -40.71 5.59 -115.90
CA ARG A 55 -41.56 6.40 -116.81
C ARG A 55 -40.80 6.85 -118.07
N THR A 56 -39.53 7.26 -117.96
CA THR A 56 -38.70 7.58 -119.16
C THR A 56 -38.50 6.35 -120.04
N ARG A 57 -38.11 5.21 -119.45
CA ARG A 57 -37.91 3.95 -120.20
C ARG A 57 -39.17 3.49 -120.93
N LEU A 58 -40.35 3.68 -120.32
CA LEU A 58 -41.63 3.37 -120.95
C LEU A 58 -41.88 4.24 -122.20
N LEU A 59 -41.60 5.53 -122.12
CA LEU A 59 -41.75 6.47 -123.24
C LEU A 59 -40.67 6.28 -124.32
N GLU A 60 -39.43 5.94 -123.95
CA GLU A 60 -38.38 5.54 -124.88
C GLU A 60 -38.81 4.28 -125.68
N ALA A 61 -39.41 3.28 -125.03
CA ALA A 61 -39.94 2.10 -125.69
C ALA A 61 -41.16 2.40 -126.61
N GLN A 62 -42.00 3.37 -126.24
CA GLN A 62 -43.13 3.84 -127.07
C GLN A 62 -42.65 4.65 -128.29
N LEU A 63 -41.60 5.46 -128.14
CA LEU A 63 -40.96 6.17 -129.25
C LEU A 63 -40.22 5.19 -130.19
N ALA A 64 -39.60 4.14 -129.65
CA ALA A 64 -38.95 3.11 -130.44
C ALA A 64 -39.94 2.27 -131.28
N SER A 65 -41.11 1.92 -130.71
CA SER A 65 -42.14 1.17 -131.45
C SER A 65 -42.84 2.02 -132.53
N ALA A 66 -42.95 3.33 -132.32
CA ALA A 66 -43.39 4.29 -133.34
C ALA A 66 -42.37 4.49 -134.49
N GLY A 67 -41.14 3.98 -134.37
CA GLY A 67 -40.06 4.14 -135.34
C GLY A 67 -40.02 3.14 -136.50
N GLN A 68 -40.96 2.19 -136.58
CA GLN A 68 -40.99 1.23 -137.69
C GLN A 68 -41.53 1.86 -139.00
N PRO A 69 -40.82 1.75 -140.14
CA PRO A 69 -41.20 2.44 -141.38
C PRO A 69 -42.35 1.74 -142.13
N PRO A 70 -43.49 2.41 -142.39
CA PRO A 70 -44.56 1.89 -143.25
C PRO A 70 -44.30 2.21 -144.73
N ALA A 71 -44.66 1.29 -145.62
CA ALA A 71 -44.48 1.44 -147.06
C ALA A 71 -45.61 2.27 -147.73
N SER A 72 -45.56 3.60 -147.58
CA SER A 72 -46.23 4.60 -148.44
C SER A 72 -47.78 4.64 -148.39
N PRO A 73 -48.44 5.68 -148.97
CA PRO A 73 -48.13 7.10 -148.76
C PRO A 73 -49.39 7.96 -148.54
N LEU A 74 -49.45 8.76 -147.46
CA LEU A 74 -50.21 10.03 -147.30
C LEU A 74 -50.09 10.44 -145.82
N ALA A 75 -49.18 11.38 -145.52
CA ALA A 75 -48.77 11.66 -144.14
C ALA A 75 -48.75 13.16 -143.81
N GLU A 76 -49.69 13.60 -142.97
CA GLU A 76 -49.66 14.95 -142.36
C GLU A 76 -50.14 15.00 -140.90
N ALA A 77 -50.71 13.90 -140.37
CA ALA A 77 -51.27 13.85 -139.00
C ALA A 77 -50.33 13.28 -137.91
N SER A 78 -49.23 12.61 -138.28
CA SER A 78 -48.37 11.87 -137.32
C SER A 78 -47.40 12.76 -136.52
N GLY A 79 -46.96 13.89 -137.09
CA GLY A 79 -45.92 14.75 -136.51
C GLY A 79 -46.28 15.38 -135.15
N ALA A 80 -47.57 15.59 -134.87
CA ALA A 80 -48.03 16.16 -133.60
C ALA A 80 -47.86 15.19 -132.42
N ALA A 81 -48.08 13.89 -132.64
CA ALA A 81 -47.95 12.85 -131.63
C ALA A 81 -46.47 12.59 -131.27
N THR A 82 -45.59 12.54 -132.28
CA THR A 82 -44.15 12.38 -132.04
C THR A 82 -43.51 13.63 -131.43
N ALA A 83 -43.93 14.84 -131.81
CA ALA A 83 -43.46 16.08 -131.19
C ALA A 83 -43.90 16.21 -129.72
N THR A 84 -45.14 15.85 -129.38
CA THR A 84 -45.61 15.88 -127.99
C THR A 84 -44.98 14.78 -127.13
N ALA A 85 -44.76 13.58 -127.66
CA ALA A 85 -44.02 12.52 -126.97
C ALA A 85 -42.54 12.91 -126.73
N ALA A 86 -41.89 13.56 -127.70
CA ALA A 86 -40.53 14.09 -127.54
C ALA A 86 -40.45 15.22 -126.49
N ALA A 87 -41.45 16.11 -126.45
CA ALA A 87 -41.54 17.15 -125.42
C ALA A 87 -41.75 16.56 -124.01
N ALA A 88 -42.61 15.53 -123.88
CA ALA A 88 -42.80 14.80 -122.63
C ALA A 88 -41.53 14.05 -122.17
N GLY A 89 -40.80 13.44 -123.11
CA GLY A 89 -39.49 12.84 -122.85
C GLY A 89 -38.48 13.86 -122.33
N SER A 90 -38.40 15.04 -122.98
CA SER A 90 -37.53 16.14 -122.54
C SER A 90 -37.87 16.62 -121.12
N HIS A 91 -39.15 16.79 -120.79
CA HIS A 91 -39.61 17.15 -119.44
C HIS A 91 -39.16 16.10 -118.40
N LEU A 92 -39.36 14.81 -118.68
CA LEU A 92 -38.97 13.75 -117.75
C LEU A 92 -37.45 13.60 -117.61
N VAL A 93 -36.66 13.89 -118.65
CA VAL A 93 -35.19 13.94 -118.57
C VAL A 93 -34.74 15.07 -117.64
N VAL A 94 -35.40 16.24 -117.69
CA VAL A 94 -35.15 17.36 -116.74
C VAL A 94 -35.59 16.97 -115.33
N GLU A 95 -36.77 16.36 -115.16
CA GLU A 95 -37.26 15.89 -113.85
C GLU A 95 -36.31 14.86 -113.21
N VAL A 96 -35.82 13.90 -113.99
CA VAL A 96 -34.79 12.92 -113.58
C VAL A 96 -33.46 13.61 -113.23
N ALA A 97 -33.06 14.66 -113.95
CA ALA A 97 -31.86 15.45 -113.64
C ALA A 97 -32.01 16.24 -112.33
N ASP A 98 -33.17 16.87 -112.11
CA ASP A 98 -33.50 17.61 -110.89
C ASP A 98 -33.61 16.69 -109.66
N LEU A 99 -34.22 15.51 -109.80
CA LEU A 99 -34.26 14.50 -108.74
C LEU A 99 -32.84 14.01 -108.40
N LYS A 100 -31.99 13.74 -109.40
CA LYS A 100 -30.56 13.42 -109.19
C LYS A 100 -29.79 14.58 -108.54
N ALA A 101 -30.10 15.83 -108.87
CA ALA A 101 -29.47 17.01 -108.27
C ALA A 101 -29.90 17.22 -106.80
N LYS A 102 -31.19 17.07 -106.49
CA LYS A 102 -31.72 17.11 -105.12
C LYS A 102 -31.14 15.98 -104.26
N LEU A 103 -31.07 14.76 -104.80
CA LEU A 103 -30.46 13.62 -104.13
C LEU A 103 -28.97 13.86 -103.80
N ARG A 104 -28.20 14.47 -104.70
CA ARG A 104 -26.79 14.84 -104.43
C ARG A 104 -26.66 15.88 -103.31
N ARG A 105 -27.57 16.85 -103.22
CA ARG A 105 -27.59 17.84 -102.13
C ARG A 105 -27.92 17.18 -100.79
N LEU A 106 -28.98 16.38 -100.72
CA LEU A 106 -29.32 15.64 -99.49
C LEU A 106 -28.25 14.63 -99.06
N ARG A 107 -27.39 14.16 -99.99
CA ARG A 107 -26.20 13.37 -99.65
C ARG A 107 -25.15 14.22 -98.95
N ALA A 108 -24.70 15.31 -99.58
CA ALA A 108 -23.79 16.26 -98.93
C ALA A 108 -24.32 16.73 -97.57
N GLU A 109 -25.62 17.07 -97.46
CA GLU A 109 -26.25 17.47 -96.20
C GLU A 109 -26.34 16.33 -95.16
N CYS A 110 -26.31 15.05 -95.56
CA CYS A 110 -26.17 13.92 -94.63
C CYS A 110 -24.71 13.72 -94.22
N ASP A 111 -23.79 13.84 -95.17
CA ASP A 111 -22.36 13.61 -94.97
C ASP A 111 -21.79 14.70 -94.03
N GLU A 112 -22.10 15.98 -94.29
CA GLU A 112 -21.83 17.12 -93.39
C GLU A 112 -22.40 16.91 -91.97
N LYS A 113 -23.59 16.27 -91.85
CA LYS A 113 -24.21 15.98 -90.55
C LYS A 113 -23.60 14.77 -89.86
N ALA A 114 -23.01 13.83 -90.61
CA ALA A 114 -22.24 12.73 -90.07
C ALA A 114 -20.87 13.20 -89.55
N GLU A 115 -20.20 14.11 -90.26
CA GLU A 115 -18.94 14.73 -89.80
C GLU A 115 -19.17 15.57 -88.54
N CYS A 116 -20.19 16.46 -88.53
CA CYS A 116 -20.61 17.19 -87.33
C CYS A 116 -20.95 16.28 -86.13
N LEU A 117 -21.42 15.05 -86.39
CA LEU A 117 -21.71 14.07 -85.34
C LEU A 117 -20.44 13.45 -84.78
N THR A 118 -19.51 13.01 -85.63
CA THR A 118 -18.25 12.40 -85.17
C THR A 118 -17.42 13.36 -84.35
N ASP A 119 -17.41 14.65 -84.70
CA ASP A 119 -16.70 15.68 -83.94
C ASP A 119 -17.33 15.90 -82.55
N ALA A 120 -18.66 16.09 -82.50
CA ALA A 120 -19.39 16.28 -81.25
C ALA A 120 -19.39 15.03 -80.34
N GLU A 121 -19.34 13.82 -80.92
CA GLU A 121 -19.16 12.56 -80.19
C GLU A 121 -17.72 12.44 -79.64
N ALA A 122 -16.70 12.88 -80.39
CA ALA A 122 -15.31 12.90 -79.93
C ALA A 122 -15.12 13.88 -78.77
N GLU A 123 -15.57 15.15 -78.89
CA GLU A 123 -15.55 16.13 -77.80
C GLU A 123 -16.26 15.59 -76.53
N LEU A 124 -17.41 14.95 -76.71
CA LEU A 124 -18.17 14.35 -75.61
C LEU A 124 -17.45 13.13 -74.97
N VAL A 125 -16.62 12.42 -75.71
CA VAL A 125 -15.74 11.37 -75.17
C VAL A 125 -14.55 11.97 -74.41
N GLU A 126 -13.90 13.01 -74.93
CA GLU A 126 -12.79 13.69 -74.24
C GLU A 126 -13.25 14.32 -72.91
N GLN A 127 -14.38 15.03 -72.91
CA GLN A 127 -14.93 15.63 -71.69
C GLN A 127 -15.30 14.58 -70.63
N ARG A 128 -15.79 13.39 -71.04
CA ARG A 128 -15.99 12.25 -70.12
C ARG A 128 -14.69 11.72 -69.54
N GLN A 129 -13.61 11.64 -70.34
CA GLN A 129 -12.29 11.22 -69.85
C GLN A 129 -11.68 12.24 -68.88
N LEU A 130 -11.81 13.54 -69.16
CA LEU A 130 -11.37 14.61 -68.27
C LEU A 130 -12.17 14.60 -66.95
N ALA A 131 -13.50 14.47 -67.03
CA ALA A 131 -14.35 14.33 -65.85
C ALA A 131 -14.03 13.08 -65.02
N ALA A 132 -13.62 11.98 -65.65
CA ALA A 132 -13.18 10.77 -64.95
C ALA A 132 -11.85 10.98 -64.22
N LYS A 133 -10.83 11.55 -64.90
CA LYS A 133 -9.52 11.87 -64.30
C LYS A 133 -9.66 12.80 -63.10
N LEU A 134 -10.40 13.90 -63.25
CA LEU A 134 -10.65 14.86 -62.16
C LEU A 134 -11.42 14.24 -60.98
N LYS A 135 -12.30 13.26 -61.23
CA LYS A 135 -12.99 12.50 -60.16
C LYS A 135 -12.04 11.52 -59.46
N GLU A 136 -11.09 10.92 -60.17
CA GLU A 136 -10.03 10.08 -59.59
C GLU A 136 -9.02 10.90 -58.76
N GLU A 137 -8.50 12.00 -59.31
CA GLU A 137 -7.59 12.94 -58.62
C GLU A 137 -8.22 13.49 -57.33
N ASN A 138 -9.50 13.87 -57.36
CA ASN A 138 -10.23 14.34 -56.18
C ASN A 138 -10.39 13.22 -55.13
N LEU A 139 -10.63 11.97 -55.54
CA LEU A 139 -10.64 10.81 -54.62
C LEU A 139 -9.26 10.54 -54.01
N GLN A 140 -8.17 10.68 -54.79
CA GLN A 140 -6.79 10.57 -54.30
C GLN A 140 -6.48 11.65 -53.27
N LEU A 141 -6.75 12.93 -53.59
CA LEU A 141 -6.58 14.07 -52.68
C LEU A 141 -7.44 13.96 -51.40
N LEU A 142 -8.66 13.43 -51.49
CA LEU A 142 -9.49 13.11 -50.32
C LEU A 142 -8.92 11.95 -49.49
N GLY A 143 -8.21 11.00 -50.11
CA GLY A 143 -7.44 9.96 -49.43
C GLY A 143 -6.24 10.55 -48.68
N GLU A 144 -5.41 11.33 -49.35
CA GLU A 144 -4.26 12.03 -48.77
C GLU A 144 -4.67 12.95 -47.61
N ALA A 145 -5.74 13.74 -47.77
CA ALA A 145 -6.27 14.60 -46.72
C ALA A 145 -6.77 13.81 -45.49
N ARG A 146 -7.23 12.56 -45.66
CA ARG A 146 -7.58 11.66 -44.54
C ARG A 146 -6.34 11.08 -43.87
N MET A 147 -5.34 10.62 -44.64
CA MET A 147 -4.08 10.14 -44.07
C MET A 147 -3.32 11.24 -43.33
N SER A 148 -3.28 12.46 -43.89
CA SER A 148 -2.68 13.63 -43.26
C SER A 148 -3.31 13.95 -41.90
N ARG A 149 -4.64 13.85 -41.77
CA ARG A 149 -5.34 13.97 -40.48
C ARG A 149 -4.98 12.84 -39.51
N GLN A 150 -4.89 11.60 -39.97
CA GLN A 150 -4.48 10.47 -39.12
C GLN A 150 -3.04 10.62 -38.61
N LEU A 151 -2.12 11.09 -39.46
CA LEU A 151 -0.74 11.41 -39.07
C LEU A 151 -0.68 12.60 -38.10
N GLN A 152 -1.55 13.60 -38.26
CA GLN A 152 -1.70 14.71 -37.32
C GLN A 152 -2.14 14.21 -35.93
N ASP A 153 -3.16 13.34 -35.87
CA ASP A 153 -3.66 12.72 -34.63
C ASP A 153 -2.58 11.86 -33.95
N GLU A 154 -1.83 11.06 -34.72
CA GLU A 154 -0.70 10.27 -34.21
C GLU A 154 0.43 11.17 -33.67
N ILE A 155 0.77 12.24 -34.38
CA ILE A 155 1.76 13.24 -33.94
C ILE A 155 1.33 13.90 -32.62
N ASP A 156 0.06 14.25 -32.46
CA ASP A 156 -0.44 14.88 -31.22
C ASP A 156 -0.50 13.88 -30.05
N ILE A 157 -0.88 12.62 -30.29
CA ILE A 157 -0.74 11.53 -29.31
C ILE A 157 0.72 11.32 -28.90
N LEU A 158 1.67 11.43 -29.83
CA LEU A 158 3.11 11.34 -29.54
C LEU A 158 3.61 12.55 -28.74
N LYS A 159 3.14 13.77 -29.02
CA LYS A 159 3.44 14.96 -28.20
C LYS A 159 2.98 14.79 -26.76
N GLU A 160 1.75 14.31 -26.52
CA GLU A 160 1.26 14.05 -25.16
C GLU A 160 2.09 12.98 -24.42
N ARG A 161 2.47 11.91 -25.12
CA ARG A 161 3.35 10.87 -24.55
C ARG A 161 4.71 11.44 -24.16
N THR A 162 5.36 12.21 -25.03
CA THR A 162 6.64 12.85 -24.75
C THR A 162 6.56 13.84 -23.59
N ALA A 163 5.50 14.67 -23.55
CA ALA A 163 5.24 15.57 -22.42
C ALA A 163 4.99 14.82 -21.10
N LYS A 164 4.40 13.62 -21.14
CA LYS A 164 4.25 12.75 -19.97
C LYS A 164 5.58 12.12 -19.53
N CYS A 165 6.43 11.69 -20.47
CA CYS A 165 7.77 11.18 -20.15
C CYS A 165 8.61 12.25 -19.45
N SER A 166 8.67 13.47 -20.00
CA SER A 166 9.40 14.59 -19.38
C SER A 166 8.95 14.89 -17.95
N ARG A 167 7.64 14.86 -17.66
CA ARG A 167 7.13 15.04 -16.28
C ARG A 167 7.56 13.93 -15.33
N LEU A 168 7.67 12.69 -15.82
CA LEU A 168 8.16 11.55 -15.03
C LEU A 168 9.68 11.60 -14.83
N GLU A 169 10.44 12.11 -15.79
CA GLU A 169 11.88 12.34 -15.68
C GLU A 169 12.20 13.44 -14.66
N ASP A 170 11.41 14.51 -14.64
CA ASP A 170 11.38 15.55 -13.60
C ASP A 170 11.13 14.95 -12.21
N GLU A 171 10.10 14.11 -12.07
CA GLU A 171 9.71 13.48 -10.81
C GLU A 171 10.79 12.50 -10.33
N ILE A 172 11.32 11.66 -11.22
CA ILE A 172 12.46 10.77 -10.94
C ILE A 172 13.69 11.57 -10.49
N SER A 173 13.94 12.75 -11.07
CA SER A 173 15.06 13.61 -10.69
C SER A 173 14.88 14.21 -9.29
N ARG A 174 13.67 14.71 -8.97
CA ARG A 174 13.32 15.17 -7.61
C ARG A 174 13.41 14.05 -6.58
N LEU A 175 12.99 12.83 -6.92
CA LEU A 175 13.11 11.65 -6.06
C LEU A 175 14.58 11.26 -5.83
N ARG A 176 15.43 11.29 -6.88
CA ARG A 176 16.89 11.08 -6.74
C ARG A 176 17.51 12.10 -5.78
N ASP A 177 17.19 13.38 -5.92
CA ASP A 177 17.72 14.43 -5.04
C ASP A 177 17.18 14.31 -3.61
N ARG A 178 15.93 13.86 -3.43
CA ARG A 178 15.40 13.53 -2.10
C ARG A 178 16.10 12.32 -1.48
N THR A 179 16.47 11.32 -2.26
CA THR A 179 17.29 10.18 -1.78
C THR A 179 18.67 10.66 -1.33
N LYS A 180 19.37 11.51 -2.09
CA LYS A 180 20.65 12.12 -1.67
C LYS A 180 20.53 12.88 -0.35
N GLN A 181 19.43 13.62 -0.14
CA GLN A 181 19.16 14.30 1.14
C GLN A 181 18.97 13.30 2.28
N LEU A 182 18.23 12.21 2.06
CA LEU A 182 18.02 11.16 3.07
C LEU A 182 19.31 10.39 3.38
N GLU A 183 20.19 10.20 2.40
CA GLU A 183 21.55 9.66 2.58
C GLU A 183 22.40 10.62 3.43
N ALA A 184 22.42 11.92 3.13
CA ALA A 184 23.12 12.91 3.95
C ALA A 184 22.61 12.95 5.41
N TYR A 185 21.29 12.85 5.63
CA TYR A 185 20.71 12.77 6.98
C TYR A 185 21.04 11.45 7.70
N ARG A 186 21.11 10.31 6.97
CA ARG A 186 21.57 9.03 7.53
C ARG A 186 23.02 9.11 7.97
N ASN A 187 23.90 9.59 7.10
CA ASN A 187 25.32 9.77 7.39
C ASN A 187 25.51 10.65 8.64
N ARG A 188 24.80 11.78 8.75
CA ARG A 188 24.90 12.64 9.95
C ARG A 188 24.31 11.98 11.20
N ALA A 189 23.29 11.12 11.08
CA ALA A 189 22.78 10.34 12.21
C ALA A 189 23.75 9.23 12.64
N GLU A 190 24.50 8.64 11.71
CA GLU A 190 25.56 7.65 11.98
C GLU A 190 26.80 8.32 12.60
N GLU A 191 27.21 9.49 12.12
CA GLU A 191 28.21 10.34 12.79
C GLU A 191 27.82 10.63 14.23
N LEU A 192 26.59 11.12 14.47
CA LEU A 192 26.09 11.41 15.82
C LEU A 192 25.99 10.17 16.72
N ARG A 193 25.74 8.98 16.16
CA ARG A 193 25.82 7.71 16.91
C ARG A 193 27.26 7.37 17.28
N ASN A 194 28.19 7.41 16.32
CA ASN A 194 29.61 7.18 16.56
C ASN A 194 30.21 8.17 17.58
N GLU A 195 29.78 9.44 17.53
CA GLU A 195 30.10 10.47 18.52
C GLU A 195 29.56 10.07 19.92
N ASN A 196 28.30 9.67 20.04
CA ASN A 196 27.71 9.22 21.30
C ASN A 196 28.35 7.94 21.84
N ASP A 197 28.63 6.94 21.01
CA ASP A 197 29.31 5.70 21.42
C ASP A 197 30.73 5.98 21.90
N GLY A 198 31.39 7.01 21.34
CA GLY A 198 32.67 7.53 21.81
C GLY A 198 32.56 8.26 23.16
N LEU A 199 31.45 8.95 23.42
CA LEU A 199 31.18 9.59 24.72
C LEU A 199 30.84 8.56 25.80
N HIS A 200 30.03 7.53 25.51
CA HIS A 200 29.73 6.46 26.46
C HIS A 200 30.97 5.66 26.84
N ARG A 201 31.87 5.35 25.88
CA ARG A 201 33.16 4.73 26.19
C ARG A 201 34.03 5.60 27.10
N ARG A 202 34.11 6.91 26.85
CA ARG A 202 34.83 7.85 27.72
C ARG A 202 34.18 8.01 29.10
N ALA A 203 32.86 7.92 29.19
CA ALA A 203 32.15 7.93 30.48
C ALA A 203 32.52 6.69 31.30
N ALA A 204 32.44 5.49 30.69
CA ALA A 204 32.87 4.24 31.33
C ALA A 204 34.36 4.27 31.72
N GLU A 205 35.25 4.79 30.85
CA GLU A 205 36.68 4.98 31.16
C GLU A 205 36.91 5.91 32.38
N LEU A 206 36.07 6.92 32.57
CA LEU A 206 36.12 7.83 33.72
C LEU A 206 35.49 7.22 34.98
N GLU A 207 34.41 6.44 34.84
CA GLU A 207 33.79 5.67 35.93
C GLU A 207 34.77 4.63 36.47
N ASP A 208 35.44 3.87 35.60
CA ASP A 208 36.54 2.94 35.94
C ASP A 208 37.65 3.63 36.74
N LEU A 209 38.04 4.86 36.37
CA LEU A 209 39.06 5.64 37.07
C LEU A 209 38.57 6.18 38.42
N LEU A 210 37.28 6.54 38.53
CA LEU A 210 36.65 6.95 39.79
C LEU A 210 36.50 5.77 40.75
N GLU A 211 36.14 4.58 40.29
CA GLU A 211 36.09 3.36 41.11
C GLU A 211 37.48 2.99 41.64
N ARG A 212 38.51 3.01 40.78
CA ARG A 212 39.91 2.74 41.19
C ARG A 212 40.38 3.74 42.25
N SER A 213 40.12 5.03 42.02
CA SER A 213 40.41 6.11 42.98
C SER A 213 39.65 5.94 44.31
N GLY A 214 38.37 5.56 44.25
CA GLY A 214 37.55 5.24 45.42
C GLY A 214 38.05 4.03 46.20
N ALA A 215 38.50 2.98 45.50
CA ALA A 215 39.10 1.80 46.11
C ALA A 215 40.45 2.12 46.78
N ASP A 216 41.30 2.95 46.17
CA ASP A 216 42.57 3.38 46.77
C ASP A 216 42.36 4.34 47.95
N ALA A 217 41.35 5.21 47.91
CA ALA A 217 40.89 5.97 49.07
C ALA A 217 40.35 5.07 50.18
N GLY A 218 39.67 3.96 49.83
CA GLY A 218 39.23 2.91 50.75
C GLY A 218 40.40 2.20 51.45
N LYS A 219 41.40 1.74 50.68
CA LYS A 219 42.65 1.17 51.22
C LYS A 219 43.35 2.15 52.16
N THR A 220 43.45 3.42 51.75
CA THR A 220 44.05 4.48 52.56
C THR A 220 43.31 4.68 53.89
N LYS A 221 41.97 4.61 53.90
CA LYS A 221 41.17 4.63 55.13
C LYS A 221 41.39 3.40 56.02
N SER A 222 41.51 2.20 55.45
CA SER A 222 41.83 0.97 56.22
C SER A 222 43.20 1.09 56.89
N LEU A 223 44.23 1.43 56.11
CA LEU A 223 45.59 1.63 56.62
C LEU A 223 45.65 2.73 57.68
N GLN A 224 44.86 3.80 57.56
CA GLN A 224 44.77 4.85 58.57
C GLN A 224 44.06 4.38 59.85
N ALA A 225 43.05 3.50 59.74
CA ALA A 225 42.39 2.89 60.89
C ALA A 225 43.30 1.86 61.60
N GLU A 226 44.01 1.02 60.84
CA GLU A 226 45.04 0.10 61.35
C GLU A 226 46.18 0.86 62.04
N LEU A 227 46.69 1.94 61.43
CA LEU A 227 47.71 2.80 62.05
C LEU A 227 47.21 3.46 63.35
N ASN A 228 45.95 3.89 63.42
CA ASN A 228 45.36 4.44 64.64
C ASN A 228 45.12 3.37 65.70
N ARG A 229 44.76 2.15 65.31
CA ARG A 229 44.67 1.00 66.22
C ARG A 229 46.03 0.66 66.82
N CYS A 230 47.09 0.56 66.02
CA CYS A 230 48.43 0.28 66.52
C CYS A 230 49.01 1.44 67.38
N ARG A 231 48.53 2.68 67.19
CA ARG A 231 48.80 3.79 68.11
C ARG A 231 48.11 3.58 69.47
N GLN A 232 46.81 3.26 69.48
CA GLN A 232 46.08 2.94 70.72
C GLN A 232 46.72 1.75 71.45
N GLU A 233 47.01 0.65 70.75
CA GLU A 233 47.67 -0.53 71.33
C GLU A 233 49.06 -0.18 71.92
N LYS A 234 49.79 0.79 71.34
CA LYS A 234 51.03 1.33 71.90
C LYS A 234 50.76 2.20 73.14
N GLU A 235 49.79 3.10 73.10
CA GLU A 235 49.44 4.00 74.20
C GLU A 235 48.93 3.22 75.42
N ASP A 236 48.13 2.16 75.20
CA ASP A 236 47.66 1.24 76.23
C ASP A 236 48.83 0.45 76.87
N LEU A 237 49.81 0.02 76.07
CA LEU A 237 51.02 -0.63 76.57
C LEU A 237 51.94 0.33 77.33
N GLU A 238 52.06 1.59 76.90
CA GLU A 238 52.82 2.62 77.61
C GLU A 238 52.13 2.98 78.94
N ALA A 239 50.81 3.10 78.96
CA ALA A 239 50.04 3.32 80.20
C ALA A 239 50.14 2.12 81.17
N SER A 240 50.10 0.89 80.65
CA SER A 240 50.31 -0.34 81.45
C SER A 240 51.72 -0.41 82.04
N LEU A 241 52.73 -0.03 81.26
CA LEU A 241 54.12 0.03 81.69
C LEU A 241 54.36 1.15 82.72
N GLU A 242 53.69 2.29 82.59
CA GLU A 242 53.74 3.36 83.59
C GLU A 242 53.00 2.99 84.88
N ALA A 243 51.85 2.31 84.80
CA ALA A 243 51.18 1.75 85.97
C ALA A 243 52.04 0.70 86.69
N ALA A 244 52.78 -0.14 85.94
CA ALA A 244 53.75 -1.07 86.50
C ALA A 244 54.94 -0.36 87.17
N ARG A 245 55.42 0.75 86.60
CA ARG A 245 56.44 1.62 87.23
C ARG A 245 55.93 2.22 88.54
N SER A 246 54.74 2.82 88.53
CA SER A 246 54.11 3.36 89.75
C SER A 246 53.95 2.29 90.81
N ARG A 247 53.51 1.07 90.45
CA ARG A 247 53.40 -0.03 91.42
C ARG A 247 54.76 -0.53 91.94
N ILE A 248 55.83 -0.43 91.14
CA ILE A 248 57.20 -0.67 91.63
C ILE A 248 57.62 0.43 92.60
N VAL A 249 57.32 1.71 92.33
CA VAL A 249 57.59 2.84 93.23
C VAL A 249 56.85 2.65 94.55
N GLU A 250 55.53 2.43 94.53
CA GLU A 250 54.72 2.09 95.71
C GLU A 250 55.34 0.94 96.51
N LEU A 251 55.72 -0.17 95.85
CA LEU A 251 56.35 -1.30 96.52
C LEU A 251 57.75 -0.98 97.08
N THR A 252 58.51 -0.05 96.49
CA THR A 252 59.78 0.42 97.09
C THR A 252 59.56 1.38 98.25
N GLU A 253 58.49 2.19 98.21
CA GLU A 253 58.09 3.05 99.32
C GLU A 253 57.58 2.19 100.50
N ASP A 254 56.67 1.24 100.24
CA ASP A 254 56.19 0.22 101.19
C ASP A 254 57.37 -0.54 101.82
N ASN A 255 58.33 -1.03 101.03
CA ASN A 255 59.51 -1.73 101.56
C ASN A 255 60.40 -0.79 102.39
N SER A 256 60.58 0.48 101.98
CA SER A 256 61.35 1.45 102.76
C SER A 256 60.67 1.83 104.08
N PHE A 257 59.33 1.87 104.08
CA PHE A 257 58.51 2.09 105.27
C PHE A 257 58.61 0.88 106.21
N LEU A 258 58.43 -0.34 105.71
CA LEU A 258 58.59 -1.58 106.48
C LEU A 258 60.02 -1.77 106.99
N GLU A 259 61.04 -1.34 106.23
CA GLU A 259 62.41 -1.26 106.72
C GLU A 259 62.55 -0.25 107.87
N SER A 260 61.87 0.89 107.79
CA SER A 260 61.89 1.92 108.85
C SER A 260 61.12 1.48 110.10
N GLU A 261 59.99 0.79 109.94
CA GLU A 261 59.18 0.20 111.00
C GLU A 261 59.92 -0.97 111.66
N SER A 262 60.59 -1.83 110.87
CA SER A 262 61.47 -2.88 111.38
C SER A 262 62.67 -2.30 112.15
N LYS A 263 63.26 -1.19 111.69
CA LYS A 263 64.31 -0.46 112.44
C LYS A 263 63.76 0.20 113.70
N LEU A 264 62.51 0.68 113.71
CA LEU A 264 61.84 1.21 114.89
C LEU A 264 61.54 0.09 115.91
N VAL A 265 60.97 -1.04 115.49
CA VAL A 265 60.75 -2.22 116.36
C VAL A 265 62.06 -2.82 116.86
N LEU A 266 63.14 -2.75 116.08
CA LEU A 266 64.49 -3.11 116.54
C LEU A 266 65.02 -2.12 117.60
N ASN A 267 64.79 -0.82 117.41
CA ASN A 267 65.12 0.20 118.41
C ASN A 267 64.22 0.11 119.65
N ASP A 268 62.96 -0.30 119.52
CA ASP A 268 62.01 -0.46 120.63
C ASP A 268 62.27 -1.74 121.42
N THR A 269 62.76 -2.80 120.76
CA THR A 269 63.27 -3.98 121.48
C THR A 269 64.60 -3.68 122.17
N GLN A 270 65.49 -2.90 121.56
CA GLN A 270 66.68 -2.38 122.24
C GLN A 270 66.34 -1.41 123.39
N SER A 271 65.33 -0.56 123.24
CA SER A 271 64.90 0.36 124.30
C SER A 271 64.20 -0.37 125.43
N LEU A 272 63.44 -1.44 125.17
CA LEU A 272 62.90 -2.33 126.20
C LEU A 272 64.02 -3.13 126.91
N GLU A 273 65.08 -3.53 126.21
CA GLU A 273 66.29 -4.07 126.85
C GLU A 273 67.00 -3.01 127.72
N GLU A 274 67.04 -1.75 127.29
CA GLU A 274 67.58 -0.64 128.09
C GLU A 274 66.65 -0.22 129.25
N GLU A 275 65.33 -0.27 129.12
CA GLU A 275 64.39 0.05 130.19
C GLU A 275 64.39 -1.04 131.27
N LEU A 276 64.48 -2.31 130.89
CA LEU A 276 64.80 -3.42 131.82
C LEU A 276 66.16 -3.23 132.51
N ARG A 277 67.09 -2.48 131.91
CA ARG A 277 68.39 -2.11 132.49
C ARG A 277 68.33 -0.84 133.35
N LEU A 278 67.40 0.08 133.07
CA LEU A 278 67.31 1.42 133.65
C LEU A 278 66.21 1.60 134.71
N ALA A 279 65.32 0.62 134.90
CA ALA A 279 64.31 0.56 135.98
C ALA A 279 64.92 0.38 137.39
N ARG A 280 65.93 1.18 137.74
CA ARG A 280 66.80 1.00 138.92
C ARG A 280 67.24 2.30 139.63
N ASN A 281 66.80 3.52 139.24
CA ASN A 281 67.02 4.84 139.93
C ASN A 281 65.92 5.92 139.59
N VAL A 282 65.92 7.15 140.18
CA VAL A 282 64.66 7.91 140.61
C VAL A 282 64.64 9.50 140.57
N GLN A 283 63.45 10.18 140.32
CA GLN A 283 62.91 11.60 140.64
C GLN A 283 63.40 12.95 139.95
N SER A 284 62.77 14.18 139.99
CA SER A 284 61.34 14.74 139.89
C SER A 284 61.12 16.32 140.07
N SER A 285 60.09 16.97 139.44
CA SER A 285 59.27 18.22 139.82
C SER A 285 59.79 19.71 139.68
N ALA A 286 59.03 20.86 139.76
CA ALA A 286 57.66 21.36 139.33
C ALA A 286 57.30 22.90 139.69
N LEU A 287 56.26 23.53 139.04
CA LEU A 287 55.41 24.78 139.37
C LEU A 287 55.92 26.28 139.27
N LEU A 288 55.15 27.42 139.46
CA LEU A 288 53.91 28.03 138.83
C LEU A 288 53.54 29.52 139.35
N GLU A 289 52.46 30.21 138.84
CA GLU A 289 51.67 31.43 139.37
C GLU A 289 52.25 32.91 139.34
N GLU A 290 51.56 34.08 139.55
CA GLU A 290 50.25 34.69 139.06
C GLU A 290 50.12 36.30 139.12
N THR A 291 48.95 36.97 139.39
CA THR A 291 48.47 38.24 138.69
C THR A 291 47.76 39.46 139.42
N LEU A 292 47.27 40.49 138.64
CA LEU A 292 46.12 41.49 138.80
C LEU A 292 46.20 42.92 139.45
N SER A 293 45.51 43.96 138.86
CA SER A 293 44.86 45.12 139.55
C SER A 293 44.01 46.09 138.66
N ASP A 294 42.86 45.66 138.11
CA ASP A 294 42.12 46.39 137.04
C ASP A 294 40.80 47.10 137.43
N SER A 295 40.42 47.12 138.70
CA SER A 295 39.00 47.26 139.11
C SER A 295 38.33 48.64 138.93
N LEU A 296 39.05 49.72 138.63
CA LEU A 296 38.50 51.10 138.61
C LEU A 296 38.09 51.64 137.23
N ASN A 297 38.53 51.04 136.12
CA ASN A 297 38.13 51.47 134.77
C ASN A 297 36.77 50.88 134.31
N ALA A 298 36.23 49.89 135.04
CA ALA A 298 35.14 49.04 134.58
C ALA A 298 33.80 49.76 134.32
N ASP A 299 33.37 50.70 135.17
CA ASP A 299 32.04 51.31 135.04
C ASP A 299 31.95 52.32 133.88
N ALA A 300 33.05 53.03 133.60
CA ALA A 300 33.15 53.89 132.42
C ALA A 300 33.17 53.07 131.12
N HIS A 301 33.92 51.96 131.08
CA HIS A 301 33.92 51.06 129.93
C HIS A 301 32.57 50.39 129.69
N SER A 302 31.86 49.95 130.74
CA SER A 302 30.55 49.28 130.64
C SER A 302 29.54 50.04 129.76
N ARG A 303 29.50 51.38 129.86
CA ARG A 303 28.59 52.22 129.07
C ARG A 303 29.07 52.47 127.64
N LEU A 304 30.38 52.59 127.42
CA LEU A 304 30.96 52.72 126.09
C LEU A 304 30.82 51.42 125.29
N GLN A 305 31.21 50.30 125.91
CA GLN A 305 31.24 48.96 125.33
C GLN A 305 29.86 48.50 124.84
N LYS A 306 28.78 48.97 125.47
CA LYS A 306 27.40 48.67 125.04
C LYS A 306 26.96 49.48 123.81
N ALA A 307 27.33 50.76 123.74
CA ALA A 307 27.13 51.54 122.52
C ALA A 307 28.00 51.03 121.36
N GLU A 308 29.20 50.51 121.67
CA GLU A 308 30.08 49.87 120.70
C GLU A 308 29.58 48.49 120.27
N SER A 309 29.01 47.66 121.16
CA SER A 309 28.40 46.38 120.78
C SER A 309 27.23 46.59 119.83
N ASP A 310 26.37 47.58 120.10
CA ASP A 310 25.18 47.85 119.28
C ASP A 310 25.59 48.43 117.92
N LYS A 311 26.60 49.31 117.88
CA LYS A 311 27.23 49.82 116.65
C LYS A 311 27.91 48.71 115.83
N LEU A 312 28.54 47.73 116.47
CA LEU A 312 29.14 46.57 115.81
C LEU A 312 28.09 45.58 115.32
N ALA A 313 27.00 45.36 116.07
CA ALA A 313 25.88 44.53 115.65
C ALA A 313 25.13 45.13 114.45
N LEU A 314 24.91 46.45 114.44
CA LEU A 314 24.35 47.16 113.28
C LEU A 314 25.29 47.11 112.07
N ARG A 315 26.61 47.21 112.27
CA ARG A 315 27.60 47.04 111.19
C ARG A 315 27.61 45.61 110.62
N ARG A 316 27.52 44.57 111.46
CA ARG A 316 27.40 43.18 111.00
C ARG A 316 26.13 42.99 110.18
N ARG A 317 24.98 43.45 110.67
CA ARG A 317 23.71 43.41 109.92
C ARG A 317 23.75 44.20 108.61
N LEU A 318 24.45 45.34 108.58
CA LEU A 318 24.65 46.08 107.32
C LEU A 318 25.51 45.24 106.36
N GLN A 319 26.62 44.67 106.83
CA GLN A 319 27.52 43.83 106.05
C GLN A 319 26.85 42.52 105.56
N GLU A 320 25.98 41.91 106.36
CA GLU A 320 25.14 40.75 106.00
C GLU A 320 24.11 41.10 104.91
N VAL A 321 23.52 42.30 104.98
CA VAL A 321 22.61 42.81 103.93
C VAL A 321 23.38 43.23 102.67
N GLU A 322 24.60 43.76 102.81
CA GLU A 322 25.49 44.09 101.69
C GLU A 322 26.02 42.84 100.98
N SER A 323 26.37 41.77 101.72
CA SER A 323 26.77 40.49 101.12
C SER A 323 25.59 39.78 100.46
N GLY A 324 24.44 39.68 101.13
CA GLY A 324 23.23 39.12 100.53
C GLY A 324 22.73 39.90 99.32
N ARG A 325 22.94 41.22 99.29
CA ARG A 325 22.70 42.05 98.10
C ARG A 325 23.70 41.74 96.97
N ALA A 326 24.99 41.59 97.28
CA ALA A 326 26.00 41.25 96.27
C ALA A 326 25.78 39.85 95.68
N GLU A 327 25.33 38.89 96.50
CA GLU A 327 24.92 37.55 96.06
C GLU A 327 23.71 37.63 95.11
N LEU A 328 22.67 38.40 95.47
CA LEU A 328 21.49 38.61 94.61
C LEU A 328 21.81 39.39 93.32
N GLU A 329 22.72 40.37 93.36
CA GLU A 329 23.17 41.08 92.16
C GLU A 329 23.96 40.14 91.24
N SER A 330 24.81 39.27 91.80
CA SER A 330 25.54 38.22 91.07
C SER A 330 24.61 37.18 90.46
N GLU A 331 23.61 36.70 91.20
CA GLU A 331 22.60 35.77 90.68
C GLU A 331 21.80 36.44 89.55
N ALA A 332 21.38 37.70 89.73
CA ALA A 332 20.69 38.47 88.70
C ALA A 332 21.55 38.71 87.45
N ASP A 333 22.87 38.88 87.56
CA ASP A 333 23.78 38.95 86.41
C ASP A 333 23.92 37.57 85.74
N SER A 334 24.02 36.48 86.50
CA SER A 334 24.06 35.12 85.97
C SER A 334 22.80 34.76 85.16
N LEU A 335 21.63 35.21 85.65
CA LEU A 335 20.34 35.06 84.96
C LEU A 335 20.27 35.94 83.70
N ARG A 336 20.74 37.19 83.76
CA ARG A 336 20.86 38.06 82.57
C ARG A 336 21.76 37.44 81.50
N ASP A 337 22.89 36.84 81.86
CA ASP A 337 23.78 36.15 80.93
C ASP A 337 23.28 34.77 80.48
N ARG A 338 22.34 34.16 81.21
CA ARG A 338 21.57 33.00 80.73
C ARG A 338 20.52 33.41 79.71
N CYS A 339 19.77 34.49 79.96
CA CYS A 339 18.82 35.05 78.98
C CYS A 339 19.53 35.45 77.69
N ARG A 340 20.65 36.20 77.76
CA ARG A 340 21.48 36.57 76.60
C ARG A 340 22.02 35.38 75.79
N ARG A 341 22.21 34.22 76.43
CA ARG A 341 22.60 32.97 75.74
C ARG A 341 21.40 32.35 75.02
N LEU A 342 20.27 32.18 75.71
CA LEU A 342 19.03 31.68 75.13
C LEU A 342 18.50 32.56 73.99
N GLU A 343 18.66 33.89 74.09
CA GLU A 343 18.34 34.84 73.01
C GLU A 343 19.20 34.60 71.76
N LYS A 344 20.51 34.40 71.93
CA LYS A 344 21.43 34.07 70.81
C LYS A 344 21.17 32.70 70.22
N GLU A 345 20.83 31.71 71.05
CA GLU A 345 20.47 30.36 70.60
C GLU A 345 19.16 30.38 69.80
N LEU A 346 18.13 31.08 70.29
CA LEU A 346 16.88 31.29 69.56
C LEU A 346 17.10 32.03 68.23
N GLU A 347 17.95 33.06 68.21
CA GLU A 347 18.24 33.82 67.00
C GLU A 347 19.06 33.01 65.98
N HIS A 348 19.99 32.17 66.44
CA HIS A 348 20.71 31.23 65.58
C HIS A 348 19.77 30.14 65.00
N VAL A 349 18.85 29.60 65.81
CA VAL A 349 17.83 28.64 65.34
C VAL A 349 16.88 29.29 64.33
N ARG A 350 16.46 30.55 64.55
CA ARG A 350 15.68 31.32 63.57
C ARG A 350 16.43 31.52 62.27
N GLN A 351 17.69 31.94 62.31
CA GLN A 351 18.52 32.13 61.11
C GLN A 351 18.75 30.81 60.35
N SER A 352 18.96 29.70 61.07
CA SER A 352 19.04 28.36 60.48
C SER A 352 17.72 27.92 59.82
N ALA A 353 16.57 28.22 60.44
CA ALA A 353 15.26 27.94 59.87
C ALA A 353 14.95 28.80 58.64
N ILE A 354 15.31 30.09 58.67
CA ILE A 354 15.17 31.00 57.50
C ILE A 354 16.03 30.48 56.34
N GLY A 355 17.31 30.16 56.57
CA GLY A 355 18.20 29.63 55.53
C GLY A 355 17.73 28.30 54.94
N LYS A 356 17.09 27.42 55.73
CA LYS A 356 16.43 26.21 55.22
C LYS A 356 15.23 26.56 54.34
N ASN A 357 14.31 27.38 54.83
CA ASN A 357 13.14 27.83 54.06
C ASN A 357 13.56 28.52 52.74
N GLU A 358 14.66 29.27 52.71
CA GLU A 358 15.20 29.88 51.49
C GLU A 358 15.74 28.85 50.48
N MET A 359 16.36 27.76 50.94
CA MET A 359 16.74 26.64 50.07
C MET A 359 15.51 25.89 49.57
N ASP A 360 14.55 25.59 50.44
CA ASP A 360 13.31 24.89 50.09
C ASP A 360 12.50 25.69 49.04
N ILE A 361 12.43 27.02 49.19
CA ILE A 361 11.81 27.93 48.22
C ILE A 361 12.55 27.90 46.88
N GLN A 362 13.89 27.87 46.87
CA GLN A 362 14.68 27.77 45.63
C GLN A 362 14.49 26.41 44.94
N GLU A 363 14.39 25.32 45.70
CA GLU A 363 14.13 23.97 45.17
C GLU A 363 12.71 23.86 44.60
N ILE A 364 11.70 24.37 45.30
CA ILE A 364 10.33 24.48 44.78
C ILE A 364 10.29 25.33 43.50
N GLN A 365 11.06 26.43 43.42
CA GLN A 365 11.16 27.24 42.19
C GLN A 365 11.80 26.47 41.02
N ARG A 366 12.84 25.67 41.26
CA ARG A 366 13.42 24.77 40.24
C ARG A 366 12.40 23.76 39.76
N ILE A 367 11.75 23.04 40.68
CA ILE A 367 10.72 22.03 40.38
C ILE A 367 9.55 22.66 39.60
N MET A 368 9.10 23.87 39.94
CA MET A 368 8.10 24.60 39.14
C MET A 368 8.59 24.95 37.73
N SER A 369 9.87 25.32 37.58
CA SER A 369 10.45 25.65 36.26
C SER A 369 10.59 24.41 35.37
N ASP A 370 10.99 23.28 35.94
CA ASP A 370 11.08 22.00 35.22
C ASP A 370 9.70 21.40 34.94
N ASN A 371 8.71 21.54 35.84
CA ASN A 371 7.32 21.16 35.54
C ASN A 371 6.77 21.98 34.36
N ARG A 372 6.97 23.29 34.30
CA ARG A 372 6.59 24.11 33.12
C ARG A 372 7.32 23.68 31.85
N ARG A 373 8.57 23.24 31.96
CA ARG A 373 9.37 22.68 30.86
C ARG A 373 8.90 21.28 30.44
N LEU A 374 8.27 20.52 31.34
CA LEU A 374 7.63 19.24 31.03
C LEU A 374 6.23 19.45 30.45
N GLU A 375 5.42 20.36 30.98
CA GLU A 375 4.11 20.77 30.43
C GLU A 375 4.23 21.22 28.97
N THR A 376 5.20 22.10 28.67
CA THR A 376 5.46 22.56 27.29
C THR A 376 6.00 21.45 26.37
N LYS A 377 6.78 20.49 26.88
CA LYS A 377 7.16 19.28 26.12
C LYS A 377 5.97 18.36 25.87
N VAL A 378 5.11 18.14 26.86
CA VAL A 378 3.90 17.29 26.75
C VAL A 378 2.94 17.90 25.72
N SER A 379 2.69 19.21 25.80
CA SER A 379 1.89 19.92 24.78
C SER A 379 2.49 19.82 23.38
N GLY A 380 3.81 19.94 23.24
CA GLY A 380 4.50 19.75 21.96
C GLY A 380 4.44 18.32 21.42
N LEU A 381 4.52 17.31 22.31
CA LEU A 381 4.38 15.90 21.95
C LEU A 381 2.94 15.53 21.59
N GLN A 382 1.94 16.15 22.24
CA GLN A 382 0.53 16.02 21.87
C GLN A 382 0.26 16.61 20.49
N GLN A 383 0.76 17.82 20.20
CA GLN A 383 0.65 18.40 18.86
C GLN A 383 1.33 17.54 17.78
N GLN A 384 2.49 16.94 18.10
CA GLN A 384 3.16 15.99 17.20
C GLN A 384 2.35 14.70 17.00
N LEU A 385 1.59 14.24 18.01
CA LEU A 385 0.67 13.11 17.87
C LEU A 385 -0.50 13.47 16.94
N ASP A 386 -1.13 14.63 17.12
CA ASP A 386 -2.24 15.12 16.27
C ASP A 386 -1.79 15.29 14.80
N ASP A 387 -0.59 15.83 14.57
CA ASP A 387 0.01 15.95 13.23
C ASP A 387 0.30 14.58 12.59
N LEU A 388 0.71 13.59 13.38
CA LEU A 388 0.94 12.21 12.92
C LEU A 388 -0.38 11.46 12.66
N GLU A 389 -1.38 11.64 13.51
CA GLU A 389 -2.71 11.02 13.34
C GLU A 389 -3.42 11.58 12.11
N SER A 390 -3.45 12.90 11.92
CA SER A 390 -4.01 13.52 10.72
C SER A 390 -3.24 13.15 9.44
N SER A 391 -1.92 12.93 9.53
CA SER A 391 -1.12 12.37 8.43
C SER A 391 -1.47 10.90 8.13
N ASN A 392 -1.74 10.11 9.17
CA ASN A 392 -2.18 8.72 9.06
C ASN A 392 -3.60 8.62 8.46
N GLU A 393 -4.52 9.51 8.81
CA GLU A 393 -5.83 9.62 8.15
C GLU A 393 -5.73 9.98 6.67
N ARG A 394 -4.83 10.91 6.30
CA ARG A 394 -4.55 11.22 4.89
C ARG A 394 -4.07 9.98 4.15
N LEU A 395 -3.08 9.25 4.69
CA LEU A 395 -2.57 8.01 4.10
C LEU A 395 -3.65 6.92 3.98
N LYS A 396 -4.51 6.74 4.98
CA LYS A 396 -5.69 5.85 4.91
C LYS A 396 -6.64 6.26 3.77
N SER A 397 -6.93 7.56 3.64
CA SER A 397 -7.79 8.07 2.56
C SER A 397 -7.18 7.84 1.16
N GLU A 398 -5.87 7.98 1.03
CA GLU A 398 -5.15 7.67 -0.20
C GLU A 398 -5.13 6.17 -0.48
N GLN A 399 -4.91 5.32 0.53
CA GLN A 399 -4.99 3.86 0.40
C GLN A 399 -6.38 3.41 -0.09
N VAL A 400 -7.46 4.04 0.39
CA VAL A 400 -8.82 3.80 -0.10
C VAL A 400 -8.97 4.25 -1.56
N ARG A 401 -8.45 5.42 -1.94
CA ARG A 401 -8.48 5.93 -3.33
C ARG A 401 -7.67 5.07 -4.30
N TRP A 402 -6.50 4.57 -3.90
CA TRP A 402 -5.73 3.59 -4.66
C TRP A 402 -6.49 2.26 -4.78
N SER A 403 -7.19 1.85 -3.71
CA SER A 403 -8.02 0.63 -3.70
C SER A 403 -9.29 0.76 -4.56
N SER A 404 -9.87 1.94 -4.77
CA SER A 404 -10.94 2.14 -5.75
C SER A 404 -10.37 2.16 -7.17
N ALA A 405 -9.34 2.98 -7.43
CA ALA A 405 -8.71 3.09 -8.75
C ALA A 405 -8.17 1.74 -9.28
N SER A 406 -7.67 0.86 -8.38
CA SER A 406 -7.24 -0.49 -8.76
C SER A 406 -8.41 -1.39 -9.18
N ARG A 407 -9.58 -1.29 -8.52
CA ARG A 407 -10.81 -1.97 -8.94
C ARG A 407 -11.34 -1.42 -10.27
N ASP A 408 -11.28 -0.11 -10.46
CA ASP A 408 -11.70 0.56 -11.70
C ASP A 408 -10.80 0.16 -12.90
N LEU A 409 -9.49 0.01 -12.66
CA LEU A 409 -8.57 -0.56 -13.65
C LEU A 409 -8.87 -2.04 -13.95
N GLU A 410 -9.37 -2.81 -12.98
CA GLU A 410 -9.74 -4.21 -13.20
C GLU A 410 -11.09 -4.36 -13.94
N THR A 411 -12.08 -3.51 -13.65
CA THR A 411 -13.34 -3.48 -14.43
C THR A 411 -13.07 -2.99 -15.86
N ALA A 412 -12.22 -1.98 -16.05
CA ALA A 412 -11.78 -1.54 -17.38
C ALA A 412 -11.03 -2.65 -18.14
N ARG A 413 -10.13 -3.41 -17.48
CA ARG A 413 -9.48 -4.58 -18.08
C ARG A 413 -10.49 -5.67 -18.49
N LYS A 414 -11.51 -5.93 -17.66
CA LYS A 414 -12.58 -6.90 -17.97
C LYS A 414 -13.47 -6.43 -19.13
N ALA A 415 -13.73 -5.13 -19.24
CA ALA A 415 -14.42 -4.55 -20.40
C ALA A 415 -13.58 -4.63 -21.68
N LEU A 416 -12.29 -4.31 -21.61
CA LEU A 416 -11.34 -4.40 -22.73
C LEU A 416 -11.16 -5.84 -23.22
N ALA A 417 -11.16 -6.84 -22.32
CA ALA A 417 -11.15 -8.25 -22.69
C ALA A 417 -12.40 -8.63 -23.51
N LYS A 418 -13.60 -8.27 -23.04
CA LYS A 418 -14.86 -8.49 -23.77
C LYS A 418 -14.87 -7.80 -25.14
N ALA A 419 -14.36 -6.58 -25.24
CA ALA A 419 -14.23 -5.86 -26.51
C ALA A 419 -13.20 -6.52 -27.45
N GLY A 420 -12.15 -7.13 -26.91
CA GLY A 420 -11.20 -7.95 -27.67
C GLY A 420 -11.83 -9.22 -28.22
N ASP A 421 -12.74 -9.86 -27.47
CA ASP A 421 -13.46 -11.06 -27.91
C ASP A 421 -14.56 -10.74 -28.94
N SER A 422 -15.35 -9.69 -28.76
CA SER A 422 -16.30 -9.27 -29.81
C SER A 422 -15.59 -8.81 -31.08
N LYS A 423 -14.42 -8.16 -30.98
CA LYS A 423 -13.57 -7.88 -32.16
C LYS A 423 -13.13 -9.18 -32.86
N ARG A 424 -12.73 -10.22 -32.12
CA ARG A 424 -12.37 -11.53 -32.69
C ARG A 424 -13.55 -12.21 -33.37
N GLU A 425 -14.78 -11.97 -32.94
CA GLU A 425 -16.00 -12.47 -33.59
C GLU A 425 -16.28 -11.70 -34.89
N ILE A 426 -16.25 -10.37 -34.86
CA ILE A 426 -16.34 -9.52 -36.06
C ILE A 426 -15.24 -9.87 -37.08
N GLU A 427 -14.00 -10.14 -36.64
CA GLU A 427 -12.92 -10.59 -37.52
C GLU A 427 -13.16 -11.98 -38.12
N LYS A 428 -13.87 -12.89 -37.44
CA LYS A 428 -14.28 -14.20 -38.00
C LYS A 428 -15.40 -14.01 -39.01
N GLU A 429 -16.36 -13.13 -38.75
CA GLU A 429 -17.47 -12.83 -39.65
C GLU A 429 -17.01 -12.11 -40.90
N ALA A 430 -16.12 -11.12 -40.78
CA ALA A 430 -15.47 -10.47 -41.93
C ALA A 430 -14.70 -11.50 -42.80
N LYS A 431 -14.03 -12.48 -42.17
CA LYS A 431 -13.36 -13.59 -42.90
C LYS A 431 -14.33 -14.60 -43.53
N ARG A 432 -15.55 -14.76 -42.99
CA ARG A 432 -16.63 -15.55 -43.62
C ARG A 432 -17.25 -14.80 -44.79
N LEU A 433 -17.60 -13.54 -44.60
CA LEU A 433 -18.17 -12.66 -45.63
C LEU A 433 -17.21 -12.49 -46.79
N LYS A 434 -15.90 -12.31 -46.54
CA LYS A 434 -14.91 -12.27 -47.62
C LYS A 434 -14.87 -13.58 -48.41
N ARG A 435 -14.81 -14.75 -47.76
CA ARG A 435 -14.88 -16.04 -48.47
C ARG A 435 -16.17 -16.24 -49.27
N ALA A 436 -17.29 -15.70 -48.80
CA ALA A 436 -18.55 -15.73 -49.54
C ALA A 436 -18.54 -14.79 -50.75
N LEU A 437 -17.86 -13.63 -50.65
CA LEU A 437 -17.62 -12.75 -51.79
C LEU A 437 -16.65 -13.38 -52.79
N ASP A 438 -15.50 -13.90 -52.32
CA ASP A 438 -14.50 -14.59 -53.15
C ASP A 438 -15.15 -15.77 -53.93
N ALA A 439 -16.09 -16.48 -53.30
CA ALA A 439 -16.88 -17.54 -53.95
C ALA A 439 -17.91 -17.00 -54.95
N ALA A 440 -18.68 -15.95 -54.60
CA ALA A 440 -19.65 -15.34 -55.51
C ALA A 440 -18.99 -14.67 -56.74
N GLU A 441 -17.75 -14.20 -56.60
CA GLU A 441 -16.92 -13.70 -57.71
C GLU A 441 -16.43 -14.86 -58.60
N ALA A 442 -16.09 -16.02 -58.01
CA ALA A 442 -15.80 -17.23 -58.77
C ALA A 442 -17.03 -17.73 -59.54
N ASP A 443 -18.20 -17.85 -58.89
CA ASP A 443 -19.47 -18.26 -59.51
C ASP A 443 -19.86 -17.29 -60.64
N LYS A 444 -19.72 -15.98 -60.43
CA LYS A 444 -19.88 -14.96 -61.47
C LYS A 444 -18.92 -15.16 -62.63
N SER A 445 -17.65 -15.50 -62.37
CA SER A 445 -16.69 -15.76 -63.46
C SER A 445 -17.07 -16.99 -64.29
N GLN A 446 -17.59 -18.05 -63.64
CA GLN A 446 -18.05 -19.26 -64.32
C GLN A 446 -19.27 -18.98 -65.20
N LEU A 447 -20.29 -18.31 -64.65
CA LEU A 447 -21.46 -17.85 -65.40
C LEU A 447 -21.08 -16.89 -66.55
N GLN A 448 -20.01 -16.10 -66.40
CA GLN A 448 -19.51 -15.22 -67.46
C GLN A 448 -18.72 -15.98 -68.54
N THR A 449 -18.06 -17.09 -68.21
CA THR A 449 -17.49 -18.01 -69.23
C THR A 449 -18.58 -18.81 -69.96
N GLU A 450 -19.59 -19.32 -69.25
CA GLU A 450 -20.75 -20.00 -69.86
C GLU A 450 -21.55 -19.04 -70.77
N ALA A 451 -21.77 -17.81 -70.33
CA ALA A 451 -22.40 -16.77 -71.16
C ALA A 451 -21.55 -16.31 -72.36
N ASN A 452 -20.28 -16.69 -72.43
CA ASN A 452 -19.42 -16.47 -73.59
C ASN A 452 -19.41 -17.69 -74.52
N SER A 453 -19.29 -18.92 -74.01
CA SER A 453 -19.40 -20.12 -74.86
C SER A 453 -20.78 -20.22 -75.51
N LEU A 454 -21.86 -19.89 -74.79
CA LEU A 454 -23.21 -19.81 -75.36
C LEU A 454 -23.38 -18.68 -76.41
N ARG A 455 -22.50 -17.66 -76.41
CA ARG A 455 -22.46 -16.66 -77.50
C ARG A 455 -21.68 -17.19 -78.70
N GLU A 456 -20.58 -17.90 -78.47
CA GLU A 456 -19.78 -18.54 -79.51
C GLU A 456 -20.64 -19.59 -80.25
N GLU A 457 -21.29 -20.50 -79.52
CA GLU A 457 -22.29 -21.44 -80.05
C GLU A 457 -23.42 -20.73 -80.82
N LEU A 458 -23.94 -19.61 -80.31
CA LEU A 458 -24.97 -18.83 -81.00
C LEU A 458 -24.44 -18.23 -82.33
N THR A 459 -23.18 -17.78 -82.37
CA THR A 459 -22.56 -17.28 -83.61
C THR A 459 -22.27 -18.40 -84.61
N GLU A 460 -21.85 -19.58 -84.15
CA GLU A 460 -21.69 -20.76 -85.01
C GLU A 460 -23.03 -21.23 -85.60
N LEU A 461 -24.10 -21.23 -84.79
CA LEU A 461 -25.45 -21.51 -85.28
C LEU A 461 -25.95 -20.44 -86.26
N GLN A 462 -25.51 -19.19 -86.14
CA GLN A 462 -25.83 -18.12 -87.09
C GLN A 462 -25.05 -18.25 -88.41
N THR A 463 -23.77 -18.63 -88.40
CA THR A 463 -23.03 -18.91 -89.64
C THR A 463 -23.58 -20.15 -90.35
N VAL A 464 -23.83 -21.23 -89.62
CA VAL A 464 -24.50 -22.44 -90.16
C VAL A 464 -25.90 -22.09 -90.70
N GLN A 465 -26.66 -21.18 -90.08
CA GLN A 465 -27.93 -20.70 -90.64
C GLN A 465 -27.75 -19.86 -91.92
N ALA A 466 -26.67 -19.11 -92.06
CA ALA A 466 -26.34 -18.38 -93.28
C ALA A 466 -25.95 -19.34 -94.42
N ASP A 467 -25.10 -20.33 -94.16
CA ASP A 467 -24.68 -21.33 -95.15
C ASP A 467 -25.85 -22.21 -95.63
N ASN A 468 -26.76 -22.57 -94.71
CA ASN A 468 -28.02 -23.25 -95.06
C ASN A 468 -28.99 -22.37 -95.87
N ARG A 469 -28.87 -21.04 -95.81
CA ARG A 469 -29.62 -20.12 -96.68
C ARG A 469 -28.98 -19.97 -98.06
N ALA A 470 -27.66 -19.88 -98.13
CA ALA A 470 -26.92 -19.83 -99.39
C ALA A 470 -27.16 -21.11 -100.21
N THR A 471 -26.95 -22.28 -99.61
CA THR A 471 -27.22 -23.57 -100.27
C THR A 471 -28.69 -23.77 -100.66
N ALA A 472 -29.64 -23.20 -99.92
CA ALA A 472 -31.05 -23.17 -100.31
C ALA A 472 -31.35 -22.22 -101.49
N GLN A 473 -30.56 -21.15 -101.67
CA GLN A 473 -30.61 -20.28 -102.86
C GLN A 473 -30.00 -21.01 -104.07
N ASP A 474 -28.84 -21.66 -103.93
CA ASP A 474 -28.20 -22.45 -104.99
C ASP A 474 -29.16 -23.53 -105.54
N VAL A 475 -29.87 -24.24 -104.65
CA VAL A 475 -30.90 -25.23 -105.02
C VAL A 475 -32.06 -24.59 -105.79
N GLN A 476 -32.53 -23.40 -105.39
CA GLN A 476 -33.58 -22.68 -106.12
C GLN A 476 -33.12 -22.18 -107.50
N GLU A 477 -31.82 -21.92 -107.70
CA GLU A 477 -31.28 -21.56 -109.01
C GLU A 477 -31.15 -22.78 -109.93
N LEU A 478 -30.63 -23.90 -109.40
CA LEU A 478 -30.61 -25.19 -110.10
C LEU A 478 -32.03 -25.70 -110.46
N GLU A 479 -33.05 -25.41 -109.65
CA GLU A 479 -34.46 -25.70 -109.99
C GLU A 479 -34.99 -24.82 -111.13
N LYS A 480 -34.60 -23.55 -111.22
CA LYS A 480 -34.93 -22.67 -112.38
C LYS A 480 -34.25 -23.17 -113.65
N GLU A 481 -32.94 -23.42 -113.61
CA GLU A 481 -32.19 -23.97 -114.74
C GLU A 481 -32.81 -25.29 -115.25
N ARG A 482 -33.21 -26.18 -114.33
CA ARG A 482 -33.91 -27.42 -114.67
C ARG A 482 -35.25 -27.17 -115.35
N LEU A 483 -36.03 -26.17 -114.92
CA LEU A 483 -37.30 -25.81 -115.55
C LEU A 483 -37.10 -25.17 -116.94
N GLU A 484 -36.06 -24.35 -117.11
CA GLU A 484 -35.68 -23.77 -118.41
C GLU A 484 -35.20 -24.84 -119.39
N LEU A 485 -34.36 -25.78 -118.95
CA LEU A 485 -33.94 -26.94 -119.74
C LEU A 485 -35.13 -27.84 -120.14
N LEU A 486 -36.11 -28.04 -119.25
CA LEU A 486 -37.35 -28.75 -119.58
C LEU A 486 -38.23 -27.97 -120.58
N SER A 487 -38.26 -26.64 -120.48
CA SER A 487 -38.94 -25.77 -121.46
C SER A 487 -38.29 -25.89 -122.84
N ASN A 488 -36.95 -25.77 -122.91
CA ASN A 488 -36.17 -25.91 -124.14
C ASN A 488 -36.36 -27.29 -124.78
N LEU A 489 -36.29 -28.37 -124.00
CA LEU A 489 -36.53 -29.74 -124.48
C LEU A 489 -37.96 -29.93 -125.04
N ASN A 490 -38.97 -29.26 -124.45
CA ASN A 490 -40.33 -29.28 -124.99
C ASN A 490 -40.45 -28.43 -126.27
N LEU A 491 -39.69 -27.34 -126.40
CA LEU A 491 -39.61 -26.53 -127.59
C LEU A 491 -38.94 -27.30 -128.75
N GLU A 492 -37.85 -28.03 -128.49
CA GLU A 492 -37.23 -28.96 -129.43
C GLU A 492 -38.17 -30.10 -129.86
N ARG A 493 -38.92 -30.68 -128.92
CA ARG A 493 -39.95 -31.68 -129.24
C ARG A 493 -41.04 -31.11 -130.14
N SER A 494 -41.41 -29.84 -129.96
CA SER A 494 -42.37 -29.12 -130.80
C SER A 494 -41.82 -28.88 -132.21
N THR A 495 -40.57 -28.43 -132.37
CA THR A 495 -39.96 -28.24 -133.70
C THR A 495 -39.78 -29.58 -134.43
N VAL A 496 -39.37 -30.64 -133.73
CA VAL A 496 -39.30 -32.01 -134.29
C VAL A 496 -40.67 -32.55 -134.69
N ALA A 497 -41.74 -32.23 -133.97
CA ALA A 497 -43.11 -32.55 -134.38
C ALA A 497 -43.50 -31.79 -135.66
N SER A 498 -43.27 -30.48 -135.72
CA SER A 498 -43.55 -29.66 -136.91
C SER A 498 -42.78 -30.14 -138.15
N LEU A 499 -41.51 -30.51 -138.01
CA LEU A 499 -40.70 -31.09 -139.10
C LEU A 499 -41.23 -32.45 -139.57
N ARG A 500 -41.80 -33.27 -138.67
CA ARG A 500 -42.47 -34.53 -139.06
C ARG A 500 -43.75 -34.26 -139.85
N ASP A 501 -44.55 -33.29 -139.44
CA ASP A 501 -45.78 -32.92 -140.15
C ASP A 501 -45.49 -32.33 -141.54
N GLN A 502 -44.45 -31.49 -141.67
CA GLN A 502 -43.97 -31.00 -142.97
C GLN A 502 -43.51 -32.15 -143.88
N LEU A 503 -42.77 -33.13 -143.35
CA LEU A 503 -42.34 -34.31 -144.10
C LEU A 503 -43.53 -35.19 -144.53
N ILE A 504 -44.59 -35.26 -143.72
CA ILE A 504 -45.84 -35.95 -144.08
C ILE A 504 -46.58 -35.21 -145.19
N GLN A 505 -46.65 -33.87 -145.16
CA GLN A 505 -47.27 -33.07 -146.21
C GLN A 505 -46.58 -33.24 -147.56
N GLU A 506 -45.25 -33.19 -147.62
CA GLU A 506 -44.51 -33.46 -148.87
C GLU A 506 -44.64 -34.92 -149.33
N LYS A 507 -44.69 -35.88 -148.41
CA LYS A 507 -44.96 -37.29 -148.77
C LYS A 507 -46.32 -37.46 -149.46
N ILE A 508 -47.35 -36.74 -149.01
CA ILE A 508 -48.67 -36.71 -149.64
C ILE A 508 -48.60 -36.03 -151.02
N ARG A 509 -47.86 -34.92 -151.14
CA ARG A 509 -47.63 -34.20 -152.41
C ARG A 509 -46.94 -35.07 -153.47
N CYS A 510 -46.00 -35.91 -153.08
CA CYS A 510 -45.35 -36.88 -153.97
C CYS A 510 -46.27 -38.05 -154.39
N GLN A 511 -47.33 -38.35 -153.64
CA GLN A 511 -48.26 -39.43 -153.95
C GLN A 511 -49.33 -39.00 -154.96
N SER A 512 -49.90 -37.79 -154.85
CA SER A 512 -50.89 -37.29 -155.81
C SER A 512 -50.31 -37.05 -157.21
N LEU A 513 -49.06 -36.58 -157.31
CA LEU A 513 -48.34 -36.43 -158.58
C LEU A 513 -48.04 -37.76 -159.32
N ASN A 514 -48.15 -38.90 -158.64
CA ASN A 514 -47.92 -40.23 -159.24
C ASN A 514 -49.18 -40.87 -159.83
N THR A 515 -50.39 -40.39 -159.51
CA THR A 515 -51.64 -40.96 -160.02
C THR A 515 -52.03 -40.47 -161.42
N GLU A 516 -51.66 -39.26 -161.82
CA GLU A 516 -52.03 -38.70 -163.14
C GLU A 516 -51.18 -39.26 -164.30
N LYS A 517 -49.96 -39.75 -164.04
CA LYS A 517 -49.01 -40.20 -165.07
C LYS A 517 -49.13 -41.68 -165.47
N ARG A 518 -50.29 -42.32 -165.29
CA ARG A 518 -50.49 -43.76 -165.58
C ARG A 518 -51.63 -44.10 -166.57
N GLN A 519 -52.02 -43.16 -167.44
CA GLN A 519 -52.97 -43.41 -168.53
C GLN A 519 -52.48 -42.94 -169.92
N SER A 520 -51.28 -43.38 -170.31
CA SER A 520 -50.91 -43.48 -171.73
C SER A 520 -49.89 -44.62 -171.97
N VAL A 521 -49.93 -45.19 -173.17
CA VAL A 521 -49.29 -46.46 -173.59
C VAL A 521 -48.62 -46.19 -174.95
N ALA A 522 -47.48 -46.75 -175.37
CA ALA A 522 -46.33 -47.40 -174.72
C ALA A 522 -45.24 -47.61 -175.82
N ILE A 523 -44.29 -48.55 -175.60
CA ILE A 523 -43.41 -49.21 -176.59
C ILE A 523 -42.03 -48.55 -176.88
N ASP A 524 -41.02 -49.44 -176.89
CA ASP A 524 -39.64 -49.41 -177.41
C ASP A 524 -38.53 -48.49 -176.85
N THR A 525 -37.23 -48.86 -176.88
CA THR A 525 -36.51 -50.17 -176.68
C THR A 525 -34.98 -49.93 -176.81
N SER A 526 -34.15 -50.70 -176.08
CA SER A 526 -32.66 -50.82 -176.21
C SER A 526 -31.81 -49.62 -175.71
N VAL A 527 -30.51 -49.72 -175.35
CA VAL A 527 -29.58 -50.83 -174.98
C VAL A 527 -28.32 -50.19 -174.31
N THR A 528 -27.48 -50.97 -173.59
CA THR A 528 -26.19 -50.59 -172.92
C THR A 528 -26.28 -49.51 -171.83
N ASP A 529 -25.86 -49.69 -170.57
CA ASP A 529 -25.04 -50.71 -169.88
C ASP A 529 -23.49 -50.58 -169.99
N GLN A 530 -22.85 -50.59 -168.81
CA GLN A 530 -21.43 -50.85 -168.49
C GLN A 530 -20.26 -50.22 -169.30
N ARG A 531 -19.74 -49.09 -168.78
CA ARG A 531 -18.29 -48.78 -168.68
C ARG A 531 -18.03 -48.14 -167.29
N VAL A 532 -18.06 -48.92 -166.21
CA VAL A 532 -16.92 -49.70 -165.68
C VAL A 532 -15.72 -48.81 -165.33
N THR A 533 -15.38 -48.86 -164.05
CA THR A 533 -14.19 -48.30 -163.38
C THR A 533 -12.88 -48.46 -164.14
N THR A 534 -12.01 -47.45 -164.09
CA THR A 534 -10.68 -47.55 -163.46
C THR A 534 -9.99 -46.19 -163.41
N LEU A 535 -9.41 -45.87 -162.24
CA LEU A 535 -8.19 -45.03 -162.07
C LEU A 535 -8.32 -43.54 -162.51
N GLU A 536 -7.62 -42.54 -161.96
CA GLU A 536 -6.62 -42.43 -160.87
C GLU A 536 -7.16 -41.37 -159.86
N SER A 537 -7.03 -41.47 -158.53
CA SER A 537 -5.83 -41.64 -157.70
C SER A 537 -4.88 -40.43 -157.76
N ARG A 538 -4.34 -40.02 -156.59
CA ARG A 538 -3.50 -38.81 -156.33
C ARG A 538 -4.32 -37.50 -156.22
N ASN A 539 -4.02 -36.58 -155.27
CA ASN A 539 -2.99 -36.62 -154.24
C ASN A 539 -3.32 -35.79 -152.98
N ALA A 540 -3.68 -36.50 -151.89
CA ALA A 540 -3.52 -36.14 -150.47
C ALA A 540 -3.98 -37.38 -149.69
N ALA A 541 -3.29 -38.03 -148.76
CA ALA A 541 -2.01 -37.92 -148.06
C ALA A 541 -1.98 -39.24 -147.22
N LEU A 542 -0.90 -39.98 -146.91
CA LEU A 542 0.55 -39.72 -146.91
C LEU A 542 0.87 -38.39 -146.22
N GLN A 543 1.00 -38.33 -144.89
CA GLN A 543 1.59 -39.35 -144.00
C GLN A 543 3.02 -39.78 -144.46
N ALA A 544 3.75 -38.82 -145.02
CA ALA A 544 5.20 -38.89 -145.25
C ALA A 544 5.80 -37.48 -145.39
N GLU A 545 5.58 -36.61 -144.40
CA GLU A 545 6.21 -35.28 -144.36
C GLU A 545 7.72 -35.41 -144.07
N LEU A 546 8.48 -35.52 -145.16
CA LEU A 546 9.50 -34.53 -145.50
C LEU A 546 10.26 -33.88 -144.32
N LEU A 547 11.27 -34.58 -143.76
CA LEU A 547 12.62 -34.03 -143.54
C LEU A 547 13.58 -35.01 -142.85
N ALA A 548 14.46 -35.65 -143.63
CA ALA A 548 15.66 -36.31 -143.10
C ALA A 548 16.79 -36.41 -144.17
N CYS A 549 17.70 -35.44 -144.18
CA CYS A 549 18.96 -35.40 -144.96
C CYS A 549 18.83 -35.30 -146.51
N LYS A 550 19.47 -34.35 -147.20
CA LYS A 550 20.93 -34.08 -147.39
C LYS A 550 21.64 -35.17 -148.22
N ASP A 551 22.46 -34.86 -149.22
CA ASP A 551 22.84 -33.55 -149.82
C ASP A 551 23.55 -33.75 -151.18
N ARG A 552 23.31 -32.85 -152.14
CA ARG A 552 24.25 -32.36 -153.20
C ARG A 552 24.81 -33.28 -154.31
N LEU A 553 25.24 -32.58 -155.38
CA LEU A 553 25.97 -33.02 -156.59
C LEU A 553 25.19 -33.93 -157.57
N ASP A 554 25.25 -33.73 -158.90
CA ASP A 554 25.83 -32.61 -159.66
C ASP A 554 25.17 -32.47 -161.06
N LYS A 555 25.66 -31.52 -161.88
CA LYS A 555 25.43 -31.38 -163.34
C LYS A 555 25.98 -32.63 -164.07
N ASP A 556 25.68 -32.95 -165.33
CA ASP A 556 25.87 -32.11 -166.53
C ASP A 556 25.55 -32.86 -167.86
N ASN A 557 25.19 -32.09 -168.89
CA ASN A 557 25.43 -32.30 -170.35
C ASN A 557 24.86 -33.46 -171.24
N LYS A 558 24.69 -33.07 -172.53
CA LYS A 558 24.88 -33.82 -173.81
C LYS A 558 23.79 -34.68 -174.51
N SER A 559 23.01 -33.98 -175.35
CA SER A 559 23.10 -33.97 -176.85
C SER A 559 22.43 -35.03 -177.78
N LYS A 560 21.42 -34.53 -178.52
CA LYS A 560 21.23 -34.52 -180.01
C LYS A 560 21.50 -35.77 -180.90
N ARG A 561 20.47 -36.19 -181.66
CA ARG A 561 20.38 -36.44 -183.15
C ARG A 561 18.92 -36.85 -183.51
N GLN A 562 18.22 -36.35 -184.55
CA GLN A 562 18.37 -36.42 -186.03
C GLN A 562 18.06 -37.83 -186.61
N SER A 563 17.31 -38.05 -187.72
CA SER A 563 16.95 -37.24 -188.93
C SER A 563 15.53 -37.54 -189.52
N LEU A 564 15.25 -37.11 -190.78
CA LEU A 564 13.98 -37.10 -191.56
C LEU A 564 14.16 -37.71 -192.99
N GLU A 565 13.12 -37.63 -193.85
CA GLU A 565 13.09 -37.76 -195.36
C GLU A 565 12.78 -39.15 -196.02
N ARG A 566 12.26 -39.30 -197.28
CA ARG A 566 11.24 -38.57 -198.14
C ARG A 566 11.06 -39.28 -199.53
N GLY A 567 10.12 -38.83 -200.41
CA GLY A 567 10.19 -39.11 -201.89
C GLY A 567 8.93 -38.87 -202.78
N SER A 568 9.09 -38.21 -203.95
CA SER A 568 8.18 -38.13 -205.12
C SER A 568 8.91 -37.51 -206.37
N VAL A 569 8.28 -37.36 -207.57
CA VAL A 569 9.00 -37.27 -208.89
C VAL A 569 8.33 -36.38 -210.00
N SER A 570 9.12 -35.53 -210.69
CA SER A 570 9.16 -35.08 -212.14
C SER A 570 7.93 -34.45 -212.89
N ASP A 571 8.03 -33.63 -213.97
CA ASP A 571 8.93 -32.53 -214.44
C ASP A 571 8.30 -31.76 -215.65
N PHE A 572 8.65 -30.46 -215.82
CA PHE A 572 8.55 -29.52 -216.99
C PHE A 572 8.44 -28.09 -216.37
N LEU A 573 9.48 -27.27 -216.12
CA LEU A 573 10.71 -26.93 -216.87
C LEU A 573 10.37 -26.46 -218.31
N GLU A 574 10.78 -25.29 -218.81
CA GLU A 574 12.02 -24.55 -218.50
C GLU A 574 11.88 -23.01 -218.36
N ILE A 575 10.67 -22.43 -218.43
CA ILE A 575 10.44 -20.95 -218.34
C ILE A 575 10.85 -20.37 -216.95
N LYS A 576 11.20 -21.21 -215.98
CA LYS A 576 11.41 -20.89 -214.56
C LYS A 576 12.74 -20.20 -214.22
N ASP A 577 13.77 -20.33 -215.05
CA ASP A 577 15.16 -20.04 -214.66
C ASP A 577 15.51 -18.56 -214.41
N HIS A 578 14.64 -17.63 -214.81
CA HIS A 578 14.80 -16.21 -214.45
C HIS A 578 14.37 -15.90 -213.01
N LEU A 579 13.53 -16.71 -212.36
CA LEU A 579 13.04 -16.47 -210.99
C LEU A 579 14.06 -16.89 -209.93
N VAL A 580 14.71 -18.04 -210.13
CA VAL A 580 15.65 -18.72 -209.20
C VAL A 580 16.83 -17.82 -208.77
N ARG A 581 17.15 -16.79 -209.57
CA ARG A 581 18.28 -15.90 -209.32
C ARG A 581 18.03 -14.87 -208.20
N VAL A 582 16.77 -14.49 -207.98
CA VAL A 582 16.36 -13.50 -206.96
C VAL A 582 16.18 -14.18 -205.60
N GLU A 583 15.54 -15.35 -205.57
CA GLU A 583 15.26 -16.12 -204.35
C GLU A 583 16.52 -16.40 -203.51
N ARG A 584 17.67 -16.60 -204.17
CA ARG A 584 18.96 -16.87 -203.53
C ARG A 584 19.56 -15.69 -202.77
N GLN A 585 19.16 -14.44 -203.03
CA GLN A 585 19.66 -13.28 -202.27
C GLN A 585 18.89 -13.10 -200.95
N ASN A 586 17.57 -13.34 -200.94
CA ASN A 586 16.76 -13.24 -199.71
C ASN A 586 17.22 -14.27 -198.66
N ALA A 587 17.50 -15.51 -199.08
CA ALA A 587 17.95 -16.61 -198.20
C ALA A 587 19.34 -16.40 -197.55
N ALA A 588 20.05 -15.33 -197.89
CA ALA A 588 21.28 -14.91 -197.21
C ALA A 588 20.97 -13.99 -196.01
N LEU A 589 20.11 -12.98 -196.21
CA LEU A 589 19.78 -11.97 -195.19
C LEU A 589 19.01 -12.54 -194.00
N GLU A 590 18.15 -13.54 -194.23
CA GLU A 590 17.40 -14.20 -193.14
C GLU A 590 18.34 -14.86 -192.12
N LYS A 591 19.49 -15.40 -192.56
CA LYS A 591 20.44 -16.09 -191.66
C LYS A 591 21.19 -15.12 -190.75
N GLU A 592 21.47 -13.90 -191.20
CA GLU A 592 22.11 -12.89 -190.35
C GLU A 592 21.16 -12.44 -189.24
N ARG A 593 19.87 -12.21 -189.57
CA ARG A 593 18.82 -11.89 -188.57
C ARG A 593 18.78 -12.93 -187.46
N ASP A 594 18.67 -14.21 -187.81
CA ASP A 594 18.51 -15.30 -186.84
C ASP A 594 19.72 -15.40 -185.87
N THR A 595 20.93 -15.08 -186.34
CA THR A 595 22.10 -15.02 -185.44
C THR A 595 22.08 -13.83 -184.49
N LEU A 596 21.55 -12.66 -184.92
CA LEU A 596 21.44 -11.47 -184.09
C LEU A 596 20.30 -11.57 -183.05
N GLU A 597 19.22 -12.29 -183.36
CA GLU A 597 18.17 -12.60 -182.38
C GLU A 597 18.70 -13.53 -181.28
N SER A 598 19.52 -14.53 -181.64
CA SER A 598 20.14 -15.46 -180.68
C SER A 598 21.06 -14.76 -179.67
N THR A 599 21.86 -13.78 -180.10
CA THR A 599 22.74 -13.02 -179.18
C THR A 599 21.94 -12.09 -178.26
N ASN A 600 20.87 -11.48 -178.75
CA ASN A 600 19.98 -10.65 -177.92
C ASN A 600 19.23 -11.45 -176.84
N ALA A 601 18.86 -12.71 -177.11
CA ALA A 601 18.25 -13.58 -176.10
C ALA A 601 19.22 -13.85 -174.94
N GLN A 602 20.47 -14.21 -175.23
CA GLN A 602 21.50 -14.51 -174.22
C GLN A 602 21.86 -13.30 -173.34
N LEU A 603 21.77 -12.08 -173.88
CA LEU A 603 21.99 -10.86 -173.08
C LEU A 603 20.83 -10.55 -172.13
N ARG A 604 19.59 -10.81 -172.52
CA ARG A 604 18.41 -10.65 -171.64
C ARG A 604 18.42 -11.64 -170.48
N GLU A 605 18.74 -12.91 -170.76
CA GLU A 605 18.85 -13.96 -169.74
C GLU A 605 19.93 -13.64 -168.69
N ARG A 606 21.06 -13.05 -169.12
CA ARG A 606 22.10 -12.57 -168.19
C ARG A 606 21.68 -11.37 -167.36
N ALA A 607 20.76 -10.54 -167.85
CA ALA A 607 20.23 -9.39 -167.09
C ALA A 607 19.31 -9.86 -165.96
N SER A 608 18.33 -10.74 -166.22
CA SER A 608 17.40 -11.19 -165.17
C SER A 608 18.12 -11.96 -164.05
N VAL A 609 19.12 -12.79 -164.38
CA VAL A 609 19.94 -13.50 -163.38
C VAL A 609 20.81 -12.54 -162.54
N ALA A 610 21.09 -11.32 -163.02
CA ALA A 610 21.74 -10.28 -162.22
C ALA A 610 20.74 -9.56 -161.30
N GLU A 611 19.52 -9.29 -161.78
CA GLU A 611 18.43 -8.68 -161.01
C GLU A 611 17.94 -9.58 -159.87
N GLU A 612 17.74 -10.88 -160.11
CA GLU A 612 17.40 -11.87 -159.08
C GLU A 612 18.44 -11.92 -157.95
N ARG A 613 19.73 -11.86 -158.31
CA ARG A 613 20.84 -11.85 -157.32
C ARG A 613 20.89 -10.56 -156.52
N LEU A 614 20.48 -9.43 -157.11
CA LEU A 614 20.41 -8.16 -156.40
C LEU A 614 19.24 -8.17 -155.39
N SER A 615 18.07 -8.70 -155.77
CA SER A 615 16.94 -8.91 -154.85
C SER A 615 17.36 -9.77 -153.67
N ALA A 616 17.90 -10.97 -153.91
CA ALA A 616 18.29 -11.89 -152.86
C ALA A 616 19.35 -11.32 -151.89
N ALA A 617 20.22 -10.42 -152.36
CA ALA A 617 21.16 -9.69 -151.50
C ALA A 617 20.51 -8.57 -150.69
N GLN A 618 19.46 -7.92 -151.21
CA GLN A 618 18.66 -6.93 -150.48
C GLN A 618 17.79 -7.60 -149.40
N ASP A 619 17.18 -8.75 -149.71
CA ASP A 619 16.38 -9.53 -148.75
C ASP A 619 17.23 -9.97 -147.54
N GLN A 620 18.44 -10.48 -147.79
CA GLN A 620 19.40 -10.84 -146.74
C GLN A 620 19.84 -9.64 -145.88
N LEU A 621 19.95 -8.44 -146.48
CA LEU A 621 20.29 -7.23 -145.74
C LEU A 621 19.15 -6.79 -144.81
N VAL A 622 17.90 -6.90 -145.26
CA VAL A 622 16.70 -6.61 -144.44
C VAL A 622 16.57 -7.61 -143.29
N GLU A 623 16.82 -8.91 -143.54
CA GLU A 623 16.81 -9.93 -142.49
C GLU A 623 17.89 -9.67 -141.42
N ALA A 624 19.12 -9.33 -141.84
CA ALA A 624 20.20 -8.96 -140.91
C ALA A 624 19.86 -7.70 -140.08
N GLN A 625 19.21 -6.69 -140.67
CA GLN A 625 18.75 -5.50 -139.95
C GLN A 625 17.64 -5.82 -138.94
N SER A 626 16.71 -6.71 -139.28
CA SER A 626 15.67 -7.23 -138.38
C SER A 626 16.28 -7.94 -137.16
N GLN A 627 17.25 -8.83 -137.39
CA GLN A 627 17.95 -9.55 -136.31
C GLN A 627 18.73 -8.59 -135.39
N LEU A 628 19.39 -7.56 -135.95
CA LEU A 628 20.08 -6.53 -135.18
C LEU A 628 19.12 -5.70 -134.30
N ALA A 629 17.95 -5.33 -134.85
CA ALA A 629 16.92 -4.60 -134.10
C ALA A 629 16.37 -5.44 -132.93
N SER A 630 16.10 -6.73 -133.16
CA SER A 630 15.66 -7.67 -132.11
C SER A 630 16.70 -7.80 -130.99
N ALA A 631 17.98 -7.96 -131.33
CA ALA A 631 19.07 -8.03 -130.35
C ALA A 631 19.18 -6.75 -129.51
N ASN A 632 19.03 -5.56 -130.12
CA ASN A 632 19.07 -4.29 -129.41
C ASN A 632 17.91 -4.13 -128.40
N VAL A 633 16.71 -4.63 -128.72
CA VAL A 633 15.57 -4.65 -127.78
C VAL A 633 15.82 -5.60 -126.60
N GLN A 634 16.46 -6.75 -126.84
CA GLN A 634 16.88 -7.68 -125.78
C GLN A 634 17.94 -7.05 -124.86
N VAL A 635 18.94 -6.34 -125.42
CA VAL A 635 19.94 -5.60 -124.63
C VAL A 635 19.27 -4.51 -123.78
N ALA A 636 18.34 -3.73 -124.33
CA ALA A 636 17.63 -2.68 -123.59
C ALA A 636 16.77 -3.22 -122.44
N THR A 637 16.10 -4.37 -122.64
CA THR A 637 15.28 -5.01 -121.59
C THR A 637 16.13 -5.70 -120.52
N LEU A 638 17.29 -6.27 -120.87
CA LEU A 638 18.26 -6.75 -119.88
C LEU A 638 18.89 -5.60 -119.08
N GLN A 639 19.15 -4.44 -119.72
CA GLN A 639 19.64 -3.25 -119.03
C GLN A 639 18.62 -2.68 -118.03
N SER A 640 17.34 -2.60 -118.39
CA SER A 640 16.29 -2.14 -117.45
C SER A 640 16.06 -3.14 -116.30
N SER A 641 16.14 -4.45 -116.58
CA SER A 641 16.09 -5.51 -115.56
C SER A 641 17.26 -5.39 -114.56
N ASN A 642 18.49 -5.21 -115.06
CA ASN A 642 19.66 -5.01 -114.20
C ASN A 642 19.55 -3.72 -113.36
N ALA A 643 19.03 -2.62 -113.93
CA ALA A 643 18.80 -1.38 -113.18
C ALA A 643 17.77 -1.57 -112.05
N ALA A 644 16.68 -2.32 -112.30
CA ALA A 644 15.70 -2.67 -111.28
C ALA A 644 16.33 -3.54 -110.17
N LEU A 645 17.08 -4.57 -110.53
CA LEU A 645 17.81 -5.43 -109.58
C LEU A 645 18.82 -4.62 -108.75
N GLU A 646 19.53 -3.66 -109.34
CA GLU A 646 20.40 -2.74 -108.60
C GLU A 646 19.64 -1.89 -107.58
N THR A 647 18.46 -1.36 -107.93
CA THR A 647 17.64 -0.60 -106.97
C THR A 647 17.13 -1.48 -105.83
N GLU A 648 16.78 -2.73 -106.12
CA GLU A 648 16.30 -3.68 -105.11
C GLU A 648 17.44 -4.17 -104.19
N VAL A 649 18.65 -4.39 -104.71
CA VAL A 649 19.84 -4.65 -103.90
C VAL A 649 20.14 -3.48 -102.96
N LYS A 650 20.06 -2.23 -103.45
CA LYS A 650 20.24 -1.02 -102.62
C LYS A 650 19.14 -0.90 -101.55
N ARG A 651 17.88 -1.25 -101.88
CA ARG A 651 16.76 -1.30 -100.92
C ARG A 651 16.97 -2.35 -99.83
N LEU A 652 17.41 -3.55 -100.20
CA LEU A 652 17.70 -4.65 -99.27
C LEU A 652 18.91 -4.36 -98.38
N GLN A 653 19.95 -3.69 -98.91
CA GLN A 653 21.10 -3.21 -98.11
C GLN A 653 20.67 -2.17 -97.08
N ALA A 654 19.82 -1.20 -97.47
CA ALA A 654 19.27 -0.22 -96.53
C ALA A 654 18.44 -0.90 -95.42
N ALA A 655 17.54 -1.82 -95.79
CA ALA A 655 16.73 -2.58 -94.85
C ALA A 655 17.58 -3.43 -93.88
N LEU A 656 18.69 -4.01 -94.35
CA LEU A 656 19.66 -4.72 -93.51
C LEU A 656 20.35 -3.79 -92.51
N SER A 657 20.81 -2.60 -92.93
CA SER A 657 21.40 -1.62 -92.01
C SER A 657 20.39 -1.10 -90.98
N ASP A 658 19.13 -0.94 -91.37
CA ASP A 658 18.05 -0.52 -90.48
C ASP A 658 17.76 -1.61 -89.42
N LEU A 659 17.65 -2.87 -89.85
CA LEU A 659 17.51 -4.03 -88.96
C LEU A 659 18.69 -4.20 -88.01
N GLN A 660 19.93 -4.05 -88.50
CA GLN A 660 21.13 -4.06 -87.66
C GLN A 660 21.07 -2.93 -86.61
N SER A 661 20.67 -1.71 -86.99
CA SER A 661 20.54 -0.59 -86.05
C SER A 661 19.46 -0.82 -84.99
N ARG A 662 18.36 -1.51 -85.35
CA ARG A 662 17.28 -1.88 -84.42
C ARG A 662 17.72 -2.98 -83.47
N LEU A 663 18.41 -4.01 -83.97
CA LEU A 663 18.95 -5.10 -83.16
C LEU A 663 19.96 -4.56 -82.15
N HIS A 664 20.87 -3.67 -82.57
CA HIS A 664 21.86 -3.07 -81.68
C HIS A 664 21.27 -2.09 -80.64
N LYS A 665 20.12 -1.46 -80.93
CA LYS A 665 19.33 -0.74 -79.92
C LYS A 665 18.71 -1.71 -78.92
N LEU A 666 18.11 -2.80 -79.42
CA LEU A 666 17.50 -3.85 -78.59
C LEU A 666 18.52 -4.50 -77.65
N ASP A 667 19.74 -4.83 -78.13
CA ASP A 667 20.85 -5.30 -77.31
C ASP A 667 21.18 -4.33 -76.17
N LYS A 668 21.25 -3.04 -76.49
CA LYS A 668 21.57 -1.97 -75.53
C LYS A 668 20.45 -1.77 -74.49
N ASP A 669 19.20 -1.98 -74.87
CA ASP A 669 18.06 -1.89 -73.96
C ASP A 669 17.91 -3.16 -73.10
N TYR A 670 18.22 -4.35 -73.64
CA TYR A 670 18.40 -5.58 -72.86
C TYR A 670 19.53 -5.46 -71.84
N ALA A 671 20.66 -4.84 -72.20
CA ALA A 671 21.79 -4.63 -71.28
C ALA A 671 21.43 -3.69 -70.11
N LYS A 672 20.60 -2.66 -70.34
CA LYS A 672 20.03 -1.84 -69.25
C LYS A 672 19.10 -2.67 -68.37
N LEU A 673 18.15 -3.39 -68.98
CA LEU A 673 17.16 -4.18 -68.25
C LEU A 673 17.80 -5.27 -67.37
N LEU A 674 18.92 -5.84 -67.81
CA LEU A 674 19.77 -6.73 -67.00
C LEU A 674 20.40 -5.99 -65.81
N ALA A 675 20.99 -4.81 -66.01
CA ALA A 675 21.56 -4.01 -64.92
C ALA A 675 20.48 -3.52 -63.91
N ASP A 676 19.28 -3.19 -64.40
CA ASP A 676 18.14 -2.81 -63.56
C ASP A 676 17.60 -4.02 -62.77
N TYR A 677 17.56 -5.21 -63.39
CA TYR A 677 17.24 -6.47 -62.72
C TYR A 677 18.27 -6.86 -61.65
N GLU A 678 19.57 -6.65 -61.91
CA GLU A 678 20.63 -6.88 -60.93
C GLU A 678 20.55 -5.89 -59.75
N GLN A 679 20.24 -4.61 -60.00
CA GLN A 679 19.98 -3.63 -58.94
C GLN A 679 18.74 -4.01 -58.11
N LEU A 680 17.63 -4.37 -58.76
CA LEU A 680 16.41 -4.80 -58.08
C LEU A 680 16.63 -6.07 -57.25
N ARG A 681 17.44 -7.01 -57.75
CA ARG A 681 17.87 -8.20 -56.99
C ARG A 681 18.70 -7.83 -55.78
N GLN A 682 19.66 -6.89 -55.90
CA GLN A 682 20.46 -6.43 -54.77
C GLN A 682 19.60 -5.75 -53.69
N LEU A 683 18.63 -4.92 -54.09
CA LEU A 683 17.66 -4.30 -53.19
C LEU A 683 16.76 -5.34 -52.50
N HIS A 684 16.26 -6.34 -53.22
CA HIS A 684 15.52 -7.44 -52.60
C HIS A 684 16.37 -8.24 -51.61
N GLU A 685 17.66 -8.47 -51.89
CA GLU A 685 18.54 -9.21 -50.99
C GLU A 685 18.95 -8.37 -49.77
N GLN A 686 19.08 -7.04 -49.90
CA GLN A 686 19.24 -6.11 -48.77
C GLN A 686 17.99 -6.12 -47.88
N LEU A 687 16.81 -5.86 -48.45
CA LEU A 687 15.53 -5.85 -47.74
C LEU A 687 15.21 -7.21 -47.07
N SER A 688 15.61 -8.32 -47.69
CA SER A 688 15.47 -9.66 -47.08
C SER A 688 16.34 -9.79 -45.82
N ARG A 689 17.60 -9.32 -45.86
CA ARG A 689 18.49 -9.32 -44.68
C ARG A 689 17.96 -8.38 -43.59
N GLU A 690 17.43 -7.22 -43.96
CA GLU A 690 16.81 -6.28 -43.01
C GLU A 690 15.62 -6.92 -42.29
N TYR A 691 14.69 -7.55 -43.02
CA TYR A 691 13.60 -8.32 -42.43
C TYR A 691 14.08 -9.51 -41.58
N GLU A 692 15.16 -10.19 -41.96
CA GLU A 692 15.77 -11.23 -41.12
C GLU A 692 16.34 -10.64 -39.82
N THR A 693 17.03 -9.50 -39.87
CA THR A 693 17.55 -8.82 -38.68
C THR A 693 16.43 -8.37 -37.75
N GLU A 694 15.42 -7.63 -38.22
CA GLU A 694 14.23 -7.27 -37.41
C GLU A 694 13.53 -8.51 -36.84
N SER A 695 13.44 -9.59 -37.63
CA SER A 695 12.86 -10.87 -37.20
C SER A 695 13.68 -11.55 -36.10
N THR A 696 15.01 -11.36 -36.05
CA THR A 696 15.85 -11.83 -34.93
C THR A 696 15.78 -10.92 -33.72
N GLU A 697 15.86 -9.59 -33.88
CA GLU A 697 15.72 -8.62 -32.79
C GLU A 697 14.36 -8.75 -32.10
N ARG A 698 13.28 -8.86 -32.87
CA ARG A 698 11.93 -9.11 -32.33
C ARG A 698 11.83 -10.41 -31.53
N LYS A 699 12.59 -11.45 -31.88
CA LYS A 699 12.67 -12.70 -31.09
C LYS A 699 13.49 -12.50 -29.82
N GLN A 700 14.59 -11.77 -29.88
CA GLN A 700 15.43 -11.42 -28.73
C GLN A 700 14.65 -10.57 -27.72
N LEU A 701 14.07 -9.45 -28.15
CA LEU A 701 13.20 -8.59 -27.33
C LEU A 701 12.01 -9.36 -26.74
N GLN A 702 11.44 -10.33 -27.46
CA GLN A 702 10.38 -11.20 -26.92
C GLN A 702 10.91 -12.19 -25.87
N ALA A 703 12.17 -12.63 -25.97
CA ALA A 703 12.83 -13.46 -24.95
C ALA A 703 13.18 -12.64 -23.70
N GLU A 704 13.76 -11.45 -23.86
CA GLU A 704 14.02 -10.51 -22.77
C GLU A 704 12.72 -10.11 -22.05
N LEU A 705 11.64 -9.81 -22.78
CA LEU A 705 10.35 -9.49 -22.19
C LEU A 705 9.68 -10.68 -21.49
N LYS A 706 10.05 -11.93 -21.83
CA LYS A 706 9.70 -13.12 -21.02
C LYS A 706 10.57 -13.20 -19.76
N GLN A 707 11.88 -12.96 -19.87
CA GLN A 707 12.82 -12.97 -18.74
C GLN A 707 12.45 -11.89 -17.70
N ARG A 708 12.29 -10.63 -18.12
CA ARG A 708 11.86 -9.52 -17.23
C ARG A 708 10.51 -9.79 -16.56
N LYS A 709 9.59 -10.51 -17.23
CA LYS A 709 8.33 -10.97 -16.62
C LYS A 709 8.52 -12.12 -15.62
N ALA A 710 9.57 -12.93 -15.75
CA ALA A 710 9.94 -13.92 -14.73
C ALA A 710 10.62 -13.24 -13.53
N GLU A 711 11.56 -12.31 -13.77
CA GLU A 711 12.20 -11.49 -12.74
C GLU A 711 11.20 -10.68 -11.92
N LEU A 712 10.21 -10.04 -12.57
CA LEU A 712 9.13 -9.35 -11.87
C LEU A 712 8.29 -10.29 -11.00
N ARG A 713 8.06 -11.54 -11.42
CA ARG A 713 7.34 -12.53 -10.60
C ARG A 713 8.16 -12.99 -9.40
N THR A 714 9.47 -13.20 -9.54
CA THR A 714 10.31 -13.57 -8.41
C THR A 714 10.45 -12.42 -7.41
N ARG A 715 10.62 -11.17 -7.87
CA ARG A 715 10.63 -9.99 -6.99
C ARG A 715 9.28 -9.74 -6.31
N LEU A 716 8.14 -9.99 -6.97
CA LEU A 716 6.83 -9.94 -6.31
C LEU A 716 6.70 -11.01 -5.23
N ALA A 717 7.12 -12.26 -5.49
CA ALA A 717 7.10 -13.34 -4.50
C ALA A 717 8.06 -13.09 -3.31
N GLU A 718 9.15 -12.37 -3.54
CA GLU A 718 10.12 -11.93 -2.52
C GLU A 718 9.54 -10.78 -1.67
N ILE A 719 8.84 -9.82 -2.28
CA ILE A 719 8.06 -8.80 -1.56
C ILE A 719 6.96 -9.46 -0.72
N ASP A 720 6.20 -10.41 -1.29
CA ASP A 720 5.16 -11.18 -0.60
C ASP A 720 5.70 -12.09 0.53
N ARG A 721 7.02 -12.31 0.59
CA ARG A 721 7.70 -12.96 1.71
C ARG A 721 8.10 -11.91 2.75
N LEU A 722 8.75 -10.82 2.34
CA LEU A 722 9.23 -9.76 3.22
C LEU A 722 8.07 -9.04 3.95
N THR A 723 6.89 -8.93 3.32
CA THR A 723 5.68 -8.41 4.00
C THR A 723 5.21 -9.33 5.13
N LYS A 724 5.17 -10.65 4.90
CA LYS A 724 4.82 -11.65 5.93
C LYS A 724 5.85 -11.71 7.06
N GLU A 725 7.13 -11.56 6.74
CA GLU A 725 8.18 -11.43 7.75
C GLU A 725 7.97 -10.15 8.57
N ALA A 726 7.70 -9.01 7.95
CA ALA A 726 7.38 -7.76 8.65
C ALA A 726 6.08 -7.84 9.49
N GLU A 727 5.06 -8.57 9.04
CA GLU A 727 3.85 -8.87 9.82
C GLU A 727 4.18 -9.75 11.04
N SER A 728 5.02 -10.78 10.88
CA SER A 728 5.48 -11.60 12.00
C SER A 728 6.34 -10.83 13.01
N PHE A 729 7.18 -9.90 12.55
CA PHE A 729 7.94 -9.00 13.43
C PHE A 729 7.03 -8.02 14.18
N LYS A 730 5.96 -7.52 13.57
CA LYS A 730 4.95 -6.72 14.28
C LYS A 730 4.27 -7.51 15.38
N HIS A 731 3.82 -8.73 15.12
CA HIS A 731 3.22 -9.57 16.15
C HIS A 731 4.21 -9.94 17.28
N LEU A 732 5.50 -10.11 16.94
CA LEU A 732 6.55 -10.31 17.95
C LEU A 732 6.78 -9.04 18.80
N GLN A 733 6.74 -7.85 18.18
CA GLN A 733 6.81 -6.57 18.90
C GLN A 733 5.57 -6.36 19.78
N GLU A 734 4.36 -6.60 19.27
CA GLU A 734 3.10 -6.53 20.02
C GLU A 734 3.12 -7.48 21.24
N ALA A 735 3.66 -8.69 21.08
CA ALA A 735 3.87 -9.63 22.19
C ALA A 735 4.85 -9.07 23.24
N LEU A 736 6.02 -8.57 22.82
CA LEU A 736 7.04 -8.00 23.71
C LEU A 736 6.54 -6.72 24.42
N GLU A 737 5.76 -5.89 23.74
CA GLU A 737 5.08 -4.73 24.31
C GLU A 737 4.00 -5.13 25.32
N ASN A 738 3.41 -6.32 25.22
CA ASN A 738 2.45 -6.82 26.20
C ASN A 738 3.17 -7.49 27.38
N GLU A 739 4.26 -8.23 27.16
CA GLU A 739 5.11 -8.73 28.25
C GLU A 739 5.70 -7.59 29.09
N THR A 740 6.18 -6.51 28.46
CA THR A 740 6.70 -5.33 29.19
C THR A 740 5.61 -4.57 29.96
N LYS A 741 4.36 -4.53 29.47
CA LYS A 741 3.21 -4.03 30.25
C LYS A 741 2.92 -4.91 31.46
N ASN A 742 2.85 -6.24 31.28
CA ASN A 742 2.63 -7.20 32.36
C ASN A 742 3.73 -7.08 33.44
N MET A 743 5.00 -7.07 33.03
CA MET A 743 6.13 -6.89 33.96
C MET A 743 6.09 -5.54 34.69
N ALA A 744 5.57 -4.48 34.08
CA ALA A 744 5.36 -3.19 34.74
C ALA A 744 4.17 -3.22 35.71
N GLU A 745 3.12 -4.00 35.45
CA GLU A 745 2.01 -4.24 36.37
C GLU A 745 2.42 -5.11 37.56
N ASP A 746 3.20 -6.17 37.34
CA ASP A 746 3.80 -6.99 38.41
C ASP A 746 4.77 -6.15 39.26
N SER A 747 5.57 -5.27 38.64
CA SER A 747 6.42 -4.32 39.36
C SER A 747 5.61 -3.34 40.23
N ARG A 748 4.46 -2.86 39.74
CA ARG A 748 3.54 -2.02 40.53
C ARG A 748 2.93 -2.80 41.69
N GLN A 749 2.51 -4.05 41.48
CA GLN A 749 2.00 -4.93 42.53
C GLN A 749 3.07 -5.18 43.61
N TYR A 750 4.32 -5.43 43.21
CA TYR A 750 5.45 -5.60 44.13
C TYR A 750 5.67 -4.34 44.99
N VAL A 751 5.69 -3.15 44.39
CA VAL A 751 5.84 -1.89 45.12
C VAL A 751 4.66 -1.63 46.07
N GLN A 752 3.42 -1.96 45.66
CA GLN A 752 2.25 -1.89 46.54
C GLN A 752 2.35 -2.86 47.74
N LEU A 753 2.81 -4.10 47.50
CA LEU A 753 3.00 -5.09 48.55
C LEU A 753 4.14 -4.70 49.51
N GLN A 754 5.20 -4.09 48.99
CA GLN A 754 6.30 -3.53 49.78
C GLN A 754 5.84 -2.35 50.65
N ALA A 755 4.98 -1.48 50.12
CA ALA A 755 4.35 -0.41 50.90
C ALA A 755 3.47 -0.98 52.03
N GLN A 756 2.58 -1.92 51.72
CA GLN A 756 1.75 -2.62 52.73
C GLN A 756 2.58 -3.31 53.81
N TYR A 757 3.73 -3.91 53.46
CA TYR A 757 4.66 -4.49 54.41
C TYR A 757 5.31 -3.43 55.32
N SER A 758 5.63 -2.25 54.78
CA SER A 758 6.16 -1.12 55.57
C SER A 758 5.11 -0.50 56.50
N ASP A 759 3.85 -0.40 56.07
CA ASP A 759 2.73 0.03 56.91
C ASP A 759 2.49 -0.97 58.07
N LEU A 760 2.50 -2.28 57.77
CA LEU A 760 2.34 -3.33 58.77
C LEU A 760 3.49 -3.35 59.78
N LEU A 761 4.73 -3.05 59.35
CA LEU A 761 5.87 -2.84 60.25
C LEU A 761 5.69 -1.60 61.13
N ALA A 762 5.18 -0.50 60.59
CA ALA A 762 4.89 0.71 61.37
C ALA A 762 3.78 0.45 62.41
N ASP A 763 2.74 -0.29 62.06
CA ASP A 763 1.69 -0.71 63.00
C ASP A 763 2.20 -1.71 64.04
N GLN A 764 3.10 -2.63 63.68
CA GLN A 764 3.78 -3.49 64.65
C GLN A 764 4.60 -2.66 65.66
N GLN A 765 5.31 -1.63 65.21
CA GLN A 765 6.05 -0.72 66.10
C GLN A 765 5.11 0.11 67.00
N ARG A 766 3.99 0.61 66.46
CA ARG A 766 2.94 1.31 67.24
C ARG A 766 2.34 0.39 68.33
N LEU A 767 2.06 -0.87 68.00
CA LEU A 767 1.53 -1.87 68.93
C LEU A 767 2.55 -2.24 70.03
N LEU A 768 3.84 -2.35 69.70
CA LEU A 768 4.91 -2.56 70.68
C LEU A 768 5.03 -1.36 71.63
N ALA A 769 5.06 -0.13 71.12
CA ALA A 769 5.09 1.07 71.94
C ALA A 769 3.84 1.20 72.85
N ALA A 770 2.66 0.81 72.36
CA ALA A 770 1.43 0.77 73.16
C ALA A 770 1.49 -0.31 74.25
N LYS A 771 1.98 -1.52 73.94
CA LYS A 771 2.23 -2.60 74.92
C LYS A 771 3.17 -2.13 76.02
N ASP A 772 4.32 -1.56 75.65
CA ASP A 772 5.37 -1.19 76.62
C ASP A 772 4.92 -0.03 77.52
N LYS A 773 4.09 0.89 76.98
CA LYS A 773 3.38 1.89 77.78
C LYS A 773 2.38 1.24 78.76
N CYS A 774 1.54 0.30 78.30
CA CYS A 774 0.62 -0.41 79.18
C CYS A 774 1.36 -1.20 80.29
N GLU A 775 2.54 -1.76 80.00
CA GLU A 775 3.39 -2.37 81.03
C GLU A 775 3.95 -1.33 82.02
N GLN A 776 4.32 -0.13 81.55
CA GLN A 776 4.74 0.97 82.43
C GLN A 776 3.58 1.44 83.33
N ASP A 777 2.39 1.62 82.78
CA ASP A 777 1.18 2.00 83.53
C ASP A 777 0.83 0.91 84.57
N LEU A 778 0.95 -0.38 84.22
CA LEU A 778 0.78 -1.50 85.17
C LEU A 778 1.87 -1.52 86.27
N ARG A 779 3.14 -1.20 85.94
CA ARG A 779 4.21 -1.08 86.94
C ARG A 779 3.94 0.06 87.91
N MET A 780 3.46 1.21 87.42
CA MET A 780 3.07 2.35 88.24
C MET A 780 1.89 2.00 89.16
N LEU A 781 0.80 1.47 88.63
CA LEU A 781 -0.37 1.05 89.42
C LEU A 781 -0.03 -0.03 90.47
N SER A 782 0.91 -0.93 90.16
CA SER A 782 1.41 -1.92 91.12
C SER A 782 2.24 -1.27 92.24
N ALA A 783 3.11 -0.30 91.91
CA ALA A 783 3.86 0.48 92.89
C ALA A 783 2.93 1.33 93.79
N ASP A 784 1.91 1.95 93.21
CA ASP A 784 0.88 2.70 93.94
C ASP A 784 0.10 1.79 94.88
N ALA A 785 -0.37 0.61 94.40
CA ALA A 785 -1.02 -0.40 95.24
C ALA A 785 -0.07 -0.98 96.32
N GLY A 786 1.24 -0.94 96.11
CA GLY A 786 2.27 -1.24 97.12
C GLY A 786 2.48 -0.09 98.13
N SER A 787 2.28 1.16 97.72
CA SER A 787 2.30 2.32 98.63
C SER A 787 1.04 2.42 99.48
N MET A 788 -0.11 2.06 98.92
CA MET A 788 -1.40 2.04 99.62
C MET A 788 -1.47 0.87 100.61
N ARG A 789 -0.91 -0.29 100.27
CA ARG A 789 -0.76 -1.40 101.24
C ARG A 789 0.21 -1.10 102.39
N ARG A 790 1.28 -0.33 102.15
CA ARG A 790 2.14 0.17 103.23
C ARG A 790 1.41 1.16 104.14
N ARG A 791 0.74 2.16 103.57
CA ARG A 791 -0.08 3.12 104.34
C ARG A 791 -1.23 2.47 105.11
N LEU A 792 -1.82 1.40 104.58
CA LEU A 792 -2.81 0.59 105.31
C LEU A 792 -2.15 -0.12 106.50
N ALA A 793 -1.02 -0.82 106.29
CA ALA A 793 -0.30 -1.49 107.38
C ALA A 793 0.25 -0.51 108.44
N GLU A 794 0.67 0.70 108.04
CA GLU A 794 1.05 1.78 108.94
C GLU A 794 -0.15 2.18 109.84
N SER A 795 -1.32 2.43 109.24
CA SER A 795 -2.55 2.74 109.97
C SER A 795 -3.07 1.58 110.83
N GLU A 796 -2.94 0.33 110.39
CA GLU A 796 -3.25 -0.87 111.18
C GLU A 796 -2.34 -1.00 112.41
N ASN A 797 -1.06 -0.63 112.29
CA ASN A 797 -0.14 -0.58 113.44
C ASN A 797 -0.48 0.58 114.40
N GLU A 798 -0.86 1.76 113.90
CA GLU A 798 -1.36 2.86 114.74
C GLU A 798 -2.63 2.47 115.51
N LEU A 799 -3.56 1.76 114.86
CA LEU A 799 -4.76 1.19 115.48
C LEU A 799 -4.43 0.10 116.51
N ALA A 800 -3.39 -0.72 116.28
CA ALA A 800 -2.93 -1.70 117.24
C ALA A 800 -2.28 -1.04 118.48
N LEU A 801 -1.46 0.00 118.29
CA LEU A 801 -0.84 0.77 119.37
C LEU A 801 -1.88 1.51 120.22
N THR A 802 -2.80 2.26 119.58
CA THR A 802 -3.88 2.94 120.29
C THR A 802 -4.87 1.96 120.95
N GLY A 803 -5.08 0.79 120.36
CA GLY A 803 -5.82 -0.32 120.97
C GLY A 803 -5.14 -0.88 122.21
N ALA A 804 -3.80 -0.99 122.22
CA ALA A 804 -3.01 -1.39 123.38
C ALA A 804 -3.03 -0.31 124.49
N ASP A 805 -2.99 0.98 124.13
CA ASP A 805 -3.16 2.08 125.09
C ASP A 805 -4.55 2.13 125.71
N ALA A 806 -5.60 1.92 124.90
CA ALA A 806 -6.95 1.71 125.40
C ALA A 806 -7.07 0.43 126.27
N GLY A 807 -6.20 -0.57 126.07
CA GLY A 807 -6.01 -1.69 127.00
C GLY A 807 -5.44 -1.23 128.34
N ARG A 808 -4.25 -0.60 128.33
CA ARG A 808 -3.56 -0.10 129.52
C ARG A 808 -4.43 0.85 130.37
N LEU A 809 -5.21 1.72 129.72
CA LEU A 809 -6.17 2.60 130.41
C LEU A 809 -7.33 1.84 131.06
N ARG A 810 -7.83 0.76 130.45
CA ARG A 810 -8.85 -0.11 131.07
C ARG A 810 -8.29 -0.87 132.28
N ASP A 811 -7.05 -1.36 132.20
CA ASP A 811 -6.39 -2.02 133.33
C ASP A 811 -6.18 -1.04 134.50
N GLN A 812 -5.79 0.21 134.23
CA GLN A 812 -5.71 1.28 135.24
C GLN A 812 -7.06 1.62 135.85
N ILE A 813 -8.14 1.67 135.07
CA ILE A 813 -9.50 1.88 135.60
C ILE A 813 -9.89 0.72 136.53
N ALA A 814 -9.67 -0.53 136.13
CA ALA A 814 -9.95 -1.70 136.99
C ALA A 814 -9.12 -1.70 138.30
N GLN A 815 -7.86 -1.24 138.25
CA GLN A 815 -7.06 -1.04 139.46
C GLN A 815 -7.64 0.04 140.38
N LEU A 816 -8.05 1.19 139.81
CA LEU A 816 -8.70 2.27 140.58
C LEU A 816 -10.07 1.85 141.14
N GLU A 817 -10.82 0.99 140.44
CA GLU A 817 -12.07 0.41 140.94
C GLU A 817 -11.83 -0.54 142.13
N THR A 818 -10.83 -1.43 142.05
CA THR A 818 -10.50 -2.32 143.18
C THR A 818 -9.97 -1.55 144.39
N GLN A 819 -9.17 -0.50 144.19
CA GLN A 819 -8.76 0.42 145.26
C GLN A 819 -9.95 1.16 145.88
N ASN A 820 -10.91 1.62 145.07
CA ASN A 820 -12.16 2.21 145.59
C ASN A 820 -12.99 1.20 146.38
N GLN A 821 -13.03 -0.07 145.98
CA GLN A 821 -13.72 -1.12 146.76
C GLN A 821 -13.03 -1.34 148.11
N GLN A 822 -11.69 -1.39 148.15
CA GLN A 822 -10.92 -1.49 149.40
C GLN A 822 -11.15 -0.29 150.32
N LEU A 823 -11.02 0.95 149.83
CA LEU A 823 -11.28 2.17 150.61
C LEU A 823 -12.73 2.25 151.13
N ASN A 824 -13.71 1.73 150.39
CA ASN A 824 -15.09 1.64 150.87
C ASN A 824 -15.29 0.54 151.93
N GLN A 825 -14.53 -0.56 151.88
CA GLN A 825 -14.49 -1.57 152.94
C GLN A 825 -13.87 -1.01 154.23
N GLU A 826 -12.71 -0.35 154.14
CA GLU A 826 -12.04 0.32 155.27
C GLU A 826 -12.91 1.42 155.89
N LYS A 827 -13.57 2.23 155.06
CA LYS A 827 -14.57 3.21 155.52
C LYS A 827 -15.73 2.54 156.25
N SER A 828 -16.18 1.37 155.80
CA SER A 828 -17.26 0.61 156.45
C SER A 828 -16.84 0.05 157.81
N THR A 829 -15.61 -0.48 157.94
CA THR A 829 -15.07 -0.97 159.22
C THR A 829 -14.84 0.16 160.21
N LEU A 830 -14.24 1.27 159.79
CA LEU A 830 -14.05 2.48 160.63
C LEU A 830 -15.38 3.08 161.09
N MET A 831 -16.42 3.09 160.24
CA MET A 831 -17.77 3.48 160.64
C MET A 831 -18.42 2.50 161.63
N GLY A 832 -17.99 1.23 161.65
CA GLY A 832 -18.34 0.24 162.66
C GLY A 832 -17.66 0.50 164.01
N GLU A 833 -16.35 0.74 163.99
CA GLU A 833 -15.55 1.09 165.18
C GLU A 833 -16.04 2.40 165.83
N GLN A 834 -16.33 3.42 165.03
CA GLN A 834 -16.88 4.69 165.53
C GLN A 834 -18.23 4.49 166.23
N ARG A 835 -19.10 3.60 165.72
CA ARG A 835 -20.36 3.25 166.38
C ARG A 835 -20.12 2.55 167.73
N LEU A 836 -19.16 1.63 167.81
CA LEU A 836 -18.82 0.92 169.04
C LEU A 836 -18.26 1.88 170.12
N LEU A 837 -17.39 2.81 169.73
CA LEU A 837 -16.86 3.86 170.63
C LEU A 837 -17.96 4.81 171.10
N LEU A 838 -18.98 5.09 170.28
CA LEU A 838 -20.14 5.88 170.67
C LEU A 838 -21.01 5.16 171.70
N THR A 839 -21.25 3.85 171.58
CA THR A 839 -21.96 3.08 172.62
C THR A 839 -21.18 3.05 173.93
N GLN A 840 -19.87 2.79 173.89
CA GLN A 840 -19.02 2.77 175.09
C GLN A 840 -19.01 4.13 175.82
N ASN A 841 -19.01 5.26 175.09
CA ASN A 841 -19.13 6.59 175.69
C ASN A 841 -20.51 6.83 176.35
N GLN A 842 -21.59 6.32 175.76
CA GLN A 842 -22.93 6.41 176.36
C GLN A 842 -23.04 5.58 177.64
N GLU A 843 -22.44 4.38 177.67
CA GLU A 843 -22.38 3.53 178.87
C GLU A 843 -21.56 4.20 179.99
N LEU A 844 -20.36 4.69 179.70
CA LEU A 844 -19.50 5.39 180.67
C LEU A 844 -20.14 6.67 181.21
N LEU A 845 -20.83 7.45 180.37
CA LEU A 845 -21.59 8.62 180.81
C LEU A 845 -22.72 8.23 181.78
N THR A 846 -23.44 7.15 181.47
CA THR A 846 -24.53 6.63 182.31
C THR A 846 -24.02 6.15 183.67
N GLN A 847 -22.91 5.41 183.70
CA GLN A 847 -22.25 5.01 184.94
C GLN A 847 -21.77 6.22 185.77
N THR A 848 -21.16 7.22 185.11
CA THR A 848 -20.64 8.42 185.78
C THR A 848 -21.76 9.23 186.46
N LEU A 849 -22.94 9.31 185.84
CA LEU A 849 -24.12 9.94 186.45
C LEU A 849 -24.58 9.17 187.69
N GLN A 850 -24.68 7.83 187.61
CA GLN A 850 -25.05 6.98 188.75
C GLN A 850 -24.08 7.13 189.95
N PHE A 851 -22.77 7.16 189.71
CA PHE A 851 -21.78 7.41 190.77
C PHE A 851 -21.96 8.78 191.42
N LYS A 852 -22.28 9.82 190.63
CA LYS A 852 -22.46 11.19 191.14
C LYS A 852 -23.70 11.31 192.02
N ASP A 853 -24.80 10.68 191.65
CA ASP A 853 -26.03 10.68 192.45
C ASP A 853 -25.86 9.92 193.78
N ASN A 854 -25.11 8.81 193.78
CA ASN A 854 -24.73 8.12 195.01
C ASN A 854 -23.87 9.01 195.94
N TYR A 855 -22.85 9.69 195.41
CA TYR A 855 -22.00 10.60 196.20
C TYR A 855 -22.81 11.76 196.83
N ASN A 856 -23.80 12.31 196.11
CA ASN A 856 -24.68 13.36 196.63
C ASN A 856 -25.53 12.91 197.83
N ILE A 857 -25.83 11.61 197.93
CA ILE A 857 -26.56 11.02 199.07
C ILE A 857 -25.63 10.88 200.28
N GLU A 858 -24.40 10.41 200.08
CA GLU A 858 -23.39 10.29 201.13
C GLU A 858 -23.03 11.67 201.73
N GLU A 859 -22.76 12.68 200.90
CA GLU A 859 -22.36 14.02 201.34
C GLU A 859 -23.43 14.69 202.24
N ARG A 860 -24.72 14.41 202.01
CA ARG A 860 -25.81 14.89 202.88
C ARG A 860 -25.72 14.28 204.29
N THR A 861 -25.58 12.96 204.39
CA THR A 861 -25.50 12.26 205.69
C THR A 861 -24.23 12.62 206.49
N LEU A 862 -23.14 13.00 205.81
CA LEU A 862 -21.92 13.49 206.45
C LEU A 862 -22.07 14.91 207.02
N ARG A 863 -22.76 15.83 206.32
CA ARG A 863 -23.02 17.19 206.83
C ARG A 863 -23.79 17.19 208.15
N GLU A 864 -24.81 16.34 208.26
CA GLU A 864 -25.65 16.24 209.47
C GLU A 864 -24.85 15.84 210.72
N ARG A 865 -23.88 14.93 210.56
CA ARG A 865 -22.99 14.49 211.66
C ARG A 865 -22.02 15.59 212.13
N LEU A 866 -21.52 16.43 211.22
CA LEU A 866 -20.52 17.46 211.54
C LEU A 866 -21.09 18.58 212.45
N ILE A 867 -22.35 18.94 212.25
CA ILE A 867 -23.07 19.97 213.03
C ILE A 867 -23.18 19.59 214.52
N ALA A 868 -23.27 18.29 214.84
CA ALA A 868 -23.35 17.81 216.22
C ALA A 868 -22.05 18.03 217.01
N LEU A 869 -20.89 17.85 216.36
CA LEU A 869 -19.57 17.92 217.00
C LEU A 869 -19.13 19.34 217.36
N GLN A 870 -19.46 20.34 216.51
CA GLN A 870 -19.08 21.73 216.76
C GLN A 870 -19.63 22.25 218.10
N ARG A 871 -20.88 21.88 218.45
CA ARG A 871 -21.56 22.25 219.70
C ARG A 871 -20.92 21.71 220.99
N GLN A 872 -19.98 20.77 220.90
CA GLN A 872 -19.20 20.32 222.07
C GLN A 872 -17.90 21.13 222.25
N LYS A 873 -17.26 21.58 221.17
CA LYS A 873 -15.94 22.26 221.21
C LYS A 873 -15.99 23.56 222.02
N GLU A 874 -17.00 24.39 221.78
CA GLU A 874 -17.11 25.74 222.38
C GLU A 874 -17.08 25.71 223.91
N ARG A 875 -17.74 24.72 224.53
CA ARG A 875 -17.88 24.58 225.99
C ARG A 875 -16.58 24.26 226.75
N LEU A 876 -15.48 24.03 226.03
CA LEU A 876 -14.17 23.71 226.59
C LEU A 876 -13.15 24.85 226.45
N GLU A 877 -13.30 25.76 225.47
CA GLU A 877 -12.38 26.89 225.31
C GLU A 877 -12.49 27.89 226.48
N ASP A 878 -13.70 28.10 227.04
CA ASP A 878 -13.95 29.07 228.11
C ASP A 878 -13.17 28.79 229.41
N LYS A 879 -12.97 27.51 229.78
CA LYS A 879 -12.43 27.14 231.11
C LYS A 879 -10.93 27.27 231.28
N ILE A 880 -10.17 27.43 230.20
CA ILE A 880 -8.69 27.36 230.22
C ILE A 880 -8.06 28.76 230.43
N MET A 881 -8.84 29.83 230.28
CA MET A 881 -8.34 31.22 230.35
C MET A 881 -8.08 31.74 231.77
N ASP A 882 -8.68 31.15 232.81
CA ASP A 882 -8.78 31.77 234.15
C ASP A 882 -7.55 31.60 235.07
N GLN A 883 -6.60 30.71 234.77
CA GLN A 883 -5.62 30.26 235.78
C GLN A 883 -4.21 30.87 235.72
N TYR A 884 -3.85 31.64 234.68
CA TYR A 884 -2.44 32.03 234.41
C TYR A 884 -2.18 33.56 234.36
N LYS A 885 -2.72 34.35 235.30
CA LYS A 885 -2.54 35.83 235.29
C LYS A 885 -2.30 36.56 236.62
N ALA A 886 -1.92 35.87 237.68
CA ALA A 886 -1.31 36.48 238.86
C ALA A 886 0.23 36.31 238.76
N TYR A 887 1.08 37.34 238.73
CA TYR A 887 0.90 38.82 238.75
C TYR A 887 1.34 39.44 237.39
N SER A 888 0.92 40.62 236.89
CA SER A 888 0.33 41.87 237.43
C SER A 888 1.35 42.92 237.95
N PRO A 889 1.20 44.25 237.69
CA PRO A 889 0.10 44.96 237.02
C PRO A 889 0.50 45.84 235.80
N ALA A 890 -0.52 46.39 235.10
CA ALA A 890 -0.46 47.57 234.18
C ALA A 890 0.37 47.43 232.87
N LYS A 891 0.13 48.15 231.76
CA LYS A 891 -0.91 49.10 231.22
C LYS A 891 -0.61 49.27 229.69
N SER A 892 -1.49 49.71 228.77
CA SER A 892 -2.96 49.69 228.65
C SER A 892 -3.40 50.25 227.27
N GLY A 893 -4.11 49.46 226.45
CA GLY A 893 -4.62 49.80 225.09
C GLY A 893 -4.59 48.53 224.20
N ALA A 894 -5.61 48.08 223.45
CA ALA A 894 -6.73 48.70 222.71
C ALA A 894 -6.27 49.49 221.46
N SER A 895 -6.91 49.44 220.29
CA SER A 895 -8.18 48.81 219.82
C SER A 895 -8.24 48.88 218.27
N LYS A 896 -8.77 47.97 217.42
CA LYS A 896 -9.50 46.66 217.50
C LYS A 896 -9.37 45.95 216.11
N GLY A 897 -9.56 44.63 216.01
CA GLY A 897 -9.75 43.88 214.75
C GLY A 897 -9.77 42.35 214.96
N LYS A 898 -10.62 41.58 214.25
CA LYS A 898 -10.82 40.10 214.41
C LYS A 898 -10.94 39.43 213.02
N GLY A 899 -10.67 38.13 212.81
CA GLY A 899 -10.22 37.01 213.66
C GLY A 899 -9.65 35.85 212.79
N ARG A 900 -8.86 34.89 213.32
CA ARG A 900 -9.21 33.53 213.82
C ARG A 900 -9.91 32.57 212.81
N ALA A 901 -9.74 31.22 212.81
CA ALA A 901 -8.69 30.30 213.32
C ALA A 901 -8.97 28.77 213.09
N ILE A 902 -7.93 27.99 212.72
CA ILE A 902 -7.36 26.80 213.43
C ILE A 902 -8.21 25.53 213.80
N LEU A 903 -7.69 24.32 213.45
CA LEU A 903 -7.89 22.92 213.97
C LEU A 903 -9.29 22.22 213.88
N ALA A 904 -9.42 20.86 213.87
CA ALA A 904 -8.60 19.69 213.39
C ALA A 904 -9.23 18.31 213.80
N LYS A 905 -8.87 17.22 213.07
CA LYS A 905 -8.77 15.78 213.47
C LYS A 905 -10.00 14.94 213.93
N ALA A 906 -9.87 13.61 213.72
CA ALA A 906 -10.67 12.45 214.23
C ALA A 906 -12.12 12.29 213.68
N LYS A 907 -12.73 11.11 213.46
CA LYS A 907 -12.41 9.64 213.55
C LYS A 907 -13.44 8.89 212.63
N GLU A 908 -13.24 7.79 211.89
CA GLU A 908 -12.71 6.40 212.13
C GLU A 908 -13.87 5.33 212.15
N ILE A 909 -13.60 4.09 211.67
CA ILE A 909 -14.46 2.85 211.67
C ILE A 909 -15.66 2.90 210.66
N PHE A 910 -15.91 1.97 209.71
CA PHE A 910 -16.23 0.51 209.85
C PHE A 910 -16.05 -0.30 208.52
N THR A 911 -15.60 -1.56 208.59
CA THR A 911 -15.55 -2.62 207.53
C THR A 911 -16.63 -3.69 207.84
N PRO A 912 -16.82 -4.89 207.20
CA PRO A 912 -16.22 -5.58 206.04
C PRO A 912 -17.37 -5.95 205.04
N PRO A 913 -17.61 -7.19 204.52
CA PRO A 913 -16.79 -8.34 204.06
C PRO A 913 -16.86 -8.56 202.52
N ALA A 914 -15.88 -9.10 201.78
CA ALA A 914 -15.16 -10.40 201.81
C ALA A 914 -15.83 -11.53 200.96
N SER A 915 -15.02 -12.49 200.49
CA SER A 915 -15.41 -13.73 199.74
C SER A 915 -15.91 -13.55 198.28
N SER A 916 -15.78 -14.50 197.35
CA SER A 916 -14.95 -15.73 197.25
C SER A 916 -15.14 -16.43 195.88
N ASN A 917 -14.17 -17.26 195.46
CA ASN A 917 -14.28 -18.43 194.57
C ASN A 917 -14.74 -18.27 193.10
N GLY A 918 -14.22 -19.16 192.24
CA GLY A 918 -14.66 -19.38 190.86
C GLY A 918 -13.56 -19.11 189.81
N GLN A 919 -12.89 -20.07 189.17
CA GLN A 919 -12.89 -21.54 189.27
C GLN A 919 -14.26 -22.23 189.21
N PHE A 920 -14.82 -22.35 188.01
CA PHE A 920 -15.51 -23.58 187.60
C PHE A 920 -15.41 -23.80 186.09
N ASP A 921 -15.60 -25.06 185.69
CA ASP A 921 -15.54 -25.59 184.33
C ASP A 921 -16.57 -24.92 183.39
N GLN A 922 -16.51 -25.03 182.06
CA GLN A 922 -16.58 -26.30 181.32
C GLN A 922 -15.66 -26.38 180.10
N GLN A 923 -14.78 -27.40 180.10
CA GLN A 923 -14.65 -28.26 178.92
C GLN A 923 -15.95 -29.08 178.79
N PRO A 924 -16.34 -29.46 177.56
CA PRO A 924 -15.87 -30.76 177.08
C PRO A 924 -15.44 -30.76 175.59
N GLN A 925 -14.40 -31.56 175.30
CA GLN A 925 -14.31 -32.51 174.17
C GLN A 925 -14.40 -31.97 172.71
N GLN A 926 -13.80 -32.61 171.68
CA GLN A 926 -12.70 -33.58 171.61
C GLN A 926 -12.13 -33.55 170.17
N GLN A 927 -10.84 -33.86 170.02
CA GLN A 927 -10.32 -34.46 168.78
C GLN A 927 -10.86 -35.91 168.68
N PRO A 928 -11.12 -36.49 167.48
CA PRO A 928 -10.03 -36.68 166.51
C PRO A 928 -10.39 -36.74 165.00
N GLN A 929 -9.33 -36.88 164.19
CA GLN A 929 -9.33 -37.45 162.82
C GLN A 929 -9.35 -39.02 162.92
N PRO A 930 -9.14 -39.85 161.87
CA PRO A 930 -8.90 -39.55 160.45
C PRO A 930 -9.56 -40.47 159.39
N GLN A 931 -9.21 -40.17 158.12
CA GLN A 931 -8.95 -41.10 157.00
C GLN A 931 -10.06 -41.61 156.03
N TYR A 932 -9.77 -41.32 154.74
CA TYR A 932 -9.96 -42.14 153.53
C TYR A 932 -11.32 -42.23 152.78
N HIS A 933 -11.19 -42.52 151.47
CA HIS A 933 -12.21 -42.88 150.45
C HIS A 933 -13.17 -41.75 149.98
N GLN A 934 -13.67 -41.69 148.72
CA GLN A 934 -13.23 -42.27 147.42
C GLN A 934 -13.85 -41.51 146.21
N GLN A 935 -13.82 -42.12 145.02
CA GLN A 935 -14.31 -41.66 143.70
C GLN A 935 -15.80 -41.28 143.64
N TYR A 936 -16.20 -40.45 142.66
CA TYR A 936 -17.05 -40.80 141.47
C TYR A 936 -16.93 -39.61 140.47
N GLN A 937 -16.65 -39.69 139.16
CA GLN A 937 -17.11 -40.47 137.98
C GLN A 937 -18.41 -39.97 137.28
N GLN A 938 -18.24 -39.47 136.04
CA GLN A 938 -19.16 -39.58 134.87
C GLN A 938 -20.57 -38.91 134.98
N GLN A 939 -21.36 -38.63 133.93
CA GLN A 939 -21.26 -38.64 132.43
C GLN A 939 -22.21 -37.49 131.90
N GLN A 940 -22.53 -37.19 130.63
CA GLN A 940 -22.51 -37.81 129.29
C GLN A 940 -21.99 -36.80 128.21
N GLN A 941 -21.37 -37.21 127.09
CA GLN A 941 -21.89 -37.37 125.70
C GLN A 941 -22.53 -36.12 125.04
N ARG A 942 -22.31 -35.81 123.74
CA ARG A 942 -22.01 -36.69 122.58
C ARG A 942 -20.95 -36.17 121.57
N PHE A 943 -20.13 -37.13 121.12
CA PHE A 943 -19.54 -37.33 119.77
C PHE A 943 -18.47 -36.40 119.15
N GLU A 944 -17.66 -37.04 118.30
CA GLU A 944 -16.46 -36.55 117.60
C GLU A 944 -16.54 -36.99 116.08
N PRO A 945 -15.50 -37.11 115.21
CA PRO A 945 -15.52 -36.39 113.92
C PRO A 945 -15.19 -37.25 112.65
N ARG A 946 -14.89 -36.53 111.55
CA ARG A 946 -14.17 -36.92 110.30
C ARG A 946 -14.96 -37.43 109.08
N HIS A 947 -14.26 -37.29 107.93
CA HIS A 947 -14.35 -38.04 106.66
C HIS A 947 -15.39 -37.69 105.57
N SER A 948 -14.88 -36.95 104.56
CA SER A 948 -14.83 -37.31 103.12
C SER A 948 -16.10 -37.41 102.22
N SER A 949 -16.09 -36.56 101.19
CA SER A 949 -16.19 -36.89 99.74
C SER A 949 -17.55 -37.19 99.05
N ILE A 950 -17.57 -36.85 97.74
CA ILE A 950 -18.44 -37.31 96.64
C ILE A 950 -19.89 -36.76 96.52
N PHE A 951 -20.12 -36.02 95.41
CA PHE A 951 -21.35 -35.86 94.58
C PHE A 951 -22.63 -35.29 95.30
N ASP A 952 -23.66 -34.73 94.63
CA ASP A 952 -24.02 -34.70 93.20
C ASP A 952 -24.89 -33.46 92.81
N LEU A 953 -25.23 -33.36 91.51
CA LEU A 953 -26.42 -32.74 90.89
C LEU A 953 -26.59 -31.19 90.80
N LEU A 954 -26.45 -30.74 89.55
CA LEU A 954 -27.29 -29.81 88.77
C LEU A 954 -28.72 -29.51 89.33
N PRO A 955 -29.24 -28.28 89.11
CA PRO A 955 -30.09 -28.11 87.92
C PRO A 955 -29.93 -26.79 87.13
N ASN A 956 -29.69 -26.98 85.82
CA ASN A 956 -30.27 -26.29 84.66
C ASN A 956 -31.18 -25.05 84.87
N CYS A 957 -30.78 -23.90 84.30
CA CYS A 957 -31.65 -22.99 83.53
C CYS A 957 -30.81 -22.01 82.67
N GLY A 958 -31.34 -21.52 81.54
CA GLY A 958 -30.52 -20.90 80.48
C GLY A 958 -30.72 -19.39 80.21
N GLY A 959 -29.86 -18.85 79.35
CA GLY A 959 -29.84 -17.47 78.84
C GLY A 959 -28.45 -17.14 78.27
N SER A 960 -28.17 -17.37 76.99
CA SER A 960 -28.45 -16.46 75.86
C SER A 960 -27.66 -15.15 75.91
N ILE A 961 -26.57 -15.05 75.13
CA ILE A 961 -26.40 -14.10 74.00
C ILE A 961 -25.01 -14.22 73.33
N ALA A 962 -25.01 -14.10 71.98
CA ALA A 962 -23.90 -13.78 71.06
C ALA A 962 -22.51 -14.43 71.24
N GLY A 963 -22.29 -15.51 70.48
CA GLY A 963 -21.07 -15.67 69.68
C GLY A 963 -21.44 -15.60 68.19
N GLY A 964 -20.55 -15.10 67.33
CA GLY A 964 -20.67 -15.20 65.85
C GLY A 964 -19.56 -16.06 65.26
N PRO A 965 -19.30 -16.00 63.95
CA PRO A 965 -20.16 -15.53 62.86
C PRO A 965 -20.44 -16.64 61.81
N GLY A 966 -21.40 -16.39 60.91
CA GLY A 966 -21.57 -17.15 59.66
C GLY A 966 -21.52 -16.20 58.45
N SER A 967 -21.64 -16.62 57.18
CA SER A 967 -21.70 -17.96 56.56
C SER A 967 -21.54 -17.77 55.03
N ILE A 968 -22.01 -18.72 54.19
CA ILE A 968 -22.08 -18.68 52.70
C ILE A 968 -20.69 -18.95 52.04
N ALA A 969 -20.35 -20.10 51.45
CA ALA A 969 -21.03 -21.27 50.84
C ALA A 969 -21.50 -21.10 49.37
N GLY A 970 -21.15 -22.05 48.48
CA GLY A 970 -21.71 -22.11 47.10
C GLY A 970 -20.87 -22.88 46.05
N VAL A 971 -21.04 -24.21 45.96
CA VAL A 971 -20.57 -25.10 44.86
C VAL A 971 -21.64 -26.19 44.68
N PRO A 972 -22.24 -26.41 43.48
CA PRO A 972 -21.78 -27.55 42.64
C PRO A 972 -22.05 -27.52 41.10
N ALA A 973 -21.36 -28.45 40.42
CA ALA A 973 -21.80 -29.25 39.23
C ALA A 973 -21.89 -28.65 37.80
N ALA A 974 -20.90 -29.03 36.97
CA ALA A 974 -20.99 -29.73 35.68
C ALA A 974 -21.79 -29.17 34.46
N SER A 975 -21.10 -28.95 33.32
CA SER A 975 -20.98 -29.93 32.19
C SER A 975 -20.71 -29.31 30.80
N ARG A 976 -19.84 -29.97 29.99
CA ARG A 976 -19.53 -29.71 28.54
C ARG A 976 -18.90 -28.32 28.25
N ALA A 977 -18.15 -28.07 27.16
CA ALA A 977 -17.88 -28.84 25.93
C ALA A 977 -16.38 -28.79 25.49
N ASN A 978 -16.09 -29.18 24.23
CA ASN A 978 -14.75 -29.41 23.68
C ASN A 978 -13.86 -28.15 23.46
N PRO A 979 -12.53 -28.33 23.37
CA PRO A 979 -11.59 -27.31 22.90
C PRO A 979 -11.51 -27.24 21.36
N ARG A 980 -11.14 -26.06 20.84
CA ARG A 980 -10.39 -25.90 19.59
C ARG A 980 -9.68 -24.55 19.55
#